data_AF-A0A915CQW9-F1
#
_entry.id   AF-A0A915CQW9-F1
#
_cell.length_a   1.000
_cell.length_b   1.000
_cell.length_c   1.000
_cell.angle_alpha   90.00
_cell.angle_beta   90.00
_cell.angle_gamma   90.00
#
_symmetry.space_group_name_H-M   'P 1'
#
loop_
_entity.id
_entity.type
_entity.pdbx_description
1 polymer ?
#
loop_
_entity_poly.entity_id
_entity_poly.type
_entity_poly.pdbx_seq_one_letter_code
_entity_poly.pdbx_strand_id
1 'polypeptide(L)'
;MGTGGIKPCVASFGGDQFEPYQEKMLSLFFSVFYFSINAGSMISTFVSPIFRSWPCLGQDSCYPLAFGVPAVLMVIATLAFMSGSYWYKKPPPQENIFGEVFRAGKKAVRNKWKGTSRKRSHWLEYYFDTHRCENDPKCLELQRKRKDGSVCQKRMFIDDIKSLLRLLVMYLPVPMFWALYDQQGSSWTIQALQMKCRLWGDVMLLPDQMQTLNAVLILAFIPMFQIIIYPLLGKCFKLTLTLRKMIGGGVLAAIAFLISAALQLQVNTTLPDLPADGRGFVSVMNNFEKCTINVSVKGMPQLRTINLAPNTSLINDNTKQDPKQRVQLYDLPVGNITWLINYSGADCTGVDGICTLKSHIKKLWNLLPGSRPLGTFFSSASTDKPIKGTGEFSLGQVDLAMDKEYSGHLALCRKNTEGTTNEHPCYGSEAVDFDGKSTYISPRQQNYLLANGTESKKKVSIYEFITVQPGSWKLYKMFNVPKKIGQLTMSKEEVKVEVIEGVEFTIEGQGGVYMLAVTGQENKVNVFTKKTHFFQSVQDNIIPIYWQVPQIAIMTAAEILFSITGYEFAYSQAAPSMKSIVQALWLLTVSAGDAIIVVIALMKIPNMAVALVMYAGMMLAVMAVFALLAIFYYDYNYYTGDETESLENFELDAGDYAVDASKDALNKRLSSPVSDYGGTSSSSNGGGIENTGYTGEQEDRQSWREHF
;
A
#
# COMPACT_ATOMS: atom_id res chain seq x y z
N MET A 1 10.63 15.56 4.34
CA MET A 1 10.86 17.01 4.14
C MET A 1 11.72 17.30 2.91
N GLY A 2 12.95 16.76 2.81
CA GLY A 2 13.84 16.98 1.65
C GLY A 2 13.18 16.72 0.28
N THR A 3 12.64 15.51 0.07
CA THR A 3 11.93 15.13 -1.16
C THR A 3 10.78 16.08 -1.51
N GLY A 4 10.00 16.49 -0.51
CA GLY A 4 8.87 17.41 -0.70
C GLY A 4 9.31 18.82 -1.10
N GLY A 5 10.47 19.28 -0.63
CA GLY A 5 11.03 20.58 -1.00
C GLY A 5 11.61 20.61 -2.42
N ILE A 6 12.28 19.53 -2.86
CA ILE A 6 12.93 19.49 -4.18
C ILE A 6 11.94 19.21 -5.32
N LYS A 7 10.89 18.42 -5.08
CA LYS A 7 9.95 17.94 -6.13
C LYS A 7 9.34 19.07 -6.98
N PRO A 8 8.81 20.17 -6.40
CA PRO A 8 8.28 21.27 -7.21
C PRO A 8 9.36 22.15 -7.85
N CYS A 9 10.59 22.13 -7.32
CA CYS A 9 11.66 23.04 -7.75
C CYS A 9 12.53 22.47 -8.87
N VAL A 10 12.79 21.15 -8.89
CA VAL A 10 13.71 20.54 -9.86
C VAL A 10 13.14 20.60 -11.28
N ALA A 11 11.85 20.26 -11.45
CA ALA A 11 11.21 20.27 -12.77
C ALA A 11 11.08 21.70 -13.33
N SER A 12 10.72 22.67 -12.49
CA SER A 12 10.63 24.08 -12.90
C SER A 12 12.01 24.65 -13.23
N PHE A 13 13.00 24.45 -12.36
CA PHE A 13 14.35 24.96 -12.55
C PHE A 13 15.05 24.37 -13.79
N GLY A 14 14.77 23.10 -14.10
CA GLY A 14 15.23 22.46 -15.33
C GLY A 14 14.60 23.09 -16.58
N GLY A 15 13.30 23.42 -16.53
CA GLY A 15 12.61 24.13 -17.60
C GLY A 15 13.13 25.55 -17.82
N ASP A 16 13.47 26.27 -16.75
CA ASP A 16 14.00 27.65 -16.78
C ASP A 16 15.37 27.77 -17.48
N GLN A 17 16.03 26.66 -17.80
CA GLN A 17 17.31 26.69 -18.53
C GLN A 17 17.13 26.97 -20.03
N PHE A 18 15.94 26.71 -20.57
CA PHE A 18 15.61 26.88 -21.98
C PHE A 18 15.02 28.27 -22.25
N GLU A 19 15.38 28.86 -23.39
CA GLU A 19 14.79 30.12 -23.84
C GLU A 19 13.39 29.89 -24.45
N PRO A 20 12.50 30.92 -24.49
CA PRO A 20 11.13 30.77 -25.00
C PRO A 20 11.03 30.24 -26.43
N TYR A 21 12.02 30.50 -27.30
CA TYR A 21 12.03 30.00 -28.68
C TYR A 21 12.46 28.52 -28.80
N GLN A 22 12.88 27.87 -27.72
CA GLN A 22 13.38 26.49 -27.70
C GLN A 22 12.31 25.46 -27.27
N GLU A 23 11.04 25.69 -27.63
CA GLU A 23 9.90 24.87 -27.20
C GLU A 23 10.06 23.37 -27.50
N LYS A 24 10.63 23.03 -28.66
CA LYS A 24 10.90 21.63 -29.04
C LYS A 24 11.88 20.95 -28.09
N MET A 25 12.94 21.63 -27.67
CA MET A 25 13.93 21.06 -26.75
C MET A 25 13.36 20.95 -25.33
N LEU A 26 12.54 21.92 -24.92
CA LEU A 26 11.86 21.91 -23.63
C LEU A 26 10.88 20.73 -23.52
N SER A 27 10.09 20.47 -24.56
CA SER A 27 9.18 19.33 -24.62
C SER A 27 9.93 17.99 -24.57
N LEU A 28 11.07 17.88 -25.28
CA LEU A 28 11.94 16.71 -25.21
C LEU A 28 12.53 16.51 -23.80
N PHE A 29 12.97 17.59 -23.13
CA PHE A 29 13.45 17.55 -21.76
C PHE A 29 12.41 16.97 -20.80
N PHE A 30 11.17 17.46 -20.82
CA PHE A 30 10.10 16.94 -19.96
C PHE A 30 9.74 15.48 -20.28
N SER A 31 9.80 15.09 -21.55
CA SER A 31 9.57 13.70 -21.97
C SER A 31 10.65 12.76 -21.43
N VAL A 32 11.93 13.13 -21.55
CA VAL A 32 13.05 12.37 -20.99
C VAL A 32 12.97 12.33 -19.46
N PHE A 33 12.65 13.45 -18.82
CA PHE A 33 12.48 13.54 -17.38
C PHE A 33 11.39 12.58 -16.88
N TYR A 34 10.24 12.55 -17.55
CA TYR A 34 9.14 11.63 -17.23
C TYR A 34 9.54 10.17 -17.41
N PHE A 35 10.24 9.84 -18.50
CA PHE A 35 10.78 8.51 -18.73
C PHE A 35 11.77 8.10 -17.63
N SER A 36 12.70 8.97 -17.25
CA SER A 36 13.69 8.72 -16.19
C SER A 36 13.04 8.48 -14.83
N ILE A 37 11.95 9.18 -14.49
CA ILE A 37 11.21 8.95 -13.24
C ILE A 37 10.62 7.53 -13.22
N ASN A 38 9.93 7.14 -14.30
CA ASN A 38 9.28 5.83 -14.36
C ASN A 38 10.31 4.69 -14.40
N ALA A 39 11.38 4.85 -15.18
CA ALA A 39 12.48 3.88 -15.23
C ALA A 39 13.20 3.77 -13.89
N GLY A 40 13.52 4.90 -13.24
CA GLY A 40 14.14 4.92 -11.92
C GLY A 40 13.28 4.29 -10.85
N SER A 41 11.96 4.57 -10.85
CA SER A 41 11.00 3.95 -9.95
C SER A 41 10.92 2.43 -10.16
N MET A 42 10.85 1.97 -11.41
CA MET A 42 10.84 0.55 -11.76
C MET A 42 12.10 -0.16 -11.25
N ILE A 43 13.30 0.38 -11.55
CA ILE A 43 14.57 -0.20 -11.12
C ILE A 43 14.68 -0.20 -9.59
N SER A 44 14.35 0.91 -8.93
CA SER A 44 14.44 1.04 -7.48
C SER A 44 13.51 0.05 -6.77
N THR A 45 12.26 -0.07 -7.23
CA THR A 45 11.25 -0.95 -6.62
C THR A 45 11.59 -2.43 -6.84
N PHE A 46 12.23 -2.76 -7.96
CA PHE A 46 12.65 -4.14 -8.24
C PHE A 46 13.93 -4.53 -7.49
N VAL A 47 14.94 -3.64 -7.47
CA VAL A 47 16.29 -3.94 -6.97
C VAL A 47 16.42 -3.75 -5.45
N SER A 48 15.76 -2.75 -4.86
CA SER A 48 15.91 -2.48 -3.41
C SER A 48 15.50 -3.67 -2.53
N PRO A 49 14.41 -4.41 -2.83
CA PRO A 49 14.08 -5.63 -2.09
C PRO A 49 15.12 -6.75 -2.26
N ILE A 50 15.82 -6.81 -3.40
CA ILE A 50 16.91 -7.77 -3.64
C ILE A 50 18.08 -7.45 -2.71
N PHE A 51 18.50 -6.18 -2.62
CA PHE A 51 19.53 -5.76 -1.67
C PHE A 51 19.16 -6.05 -0.22
N ARG A 52 17.87 -5.90 0.13
CA ARG A 52 17.36 -6.28 1.45
C ARG A 52 17.44 -7.78 1.70
N SER A 53 17.20 -8.61 0.69
CA SER A 53 17.24 -10.08 0.80
C SER A 53 18.63 -10.67 0.92
N TRP A 54 19.68 -9.91 0.59
CA TRP A 54 21.05 -10.37 0.73
C TRP A 54 21.50 -10.37 2.19
N PRO A 55 22.29 -11.39 2.61
CA PRO A 55 22.84 -11.42 3.95
C PRO A 55 23.96 -10.38 4.08
N CYS A 56 23.99 -9.63 5.18
CA CYS A 56 25.10 -8.72 5.46
C CYS A 56 25.28 -8.50 6.96
N LEU A 57 26.52 -8.19 7.38
CA LEU A 57 26.86 -7.94 8.80
C LEU A 57 26.41 -9.09 9.74
N GLY A 58 26.35 -10.31 9.22
CA GLY A 58 25.87 -11.49 9.94
C GLY A 58 24.37 -11.45 10.28
N GLN A 59 23.55 -10.70 9.53
CA GLN A 59 22.10 -10.79 9.53
C GLN A 59 21.58 -11.28 8.18
N ASP A 60 20.44 -11.96 8.20
CA ASP A 60 19.77 -12.53 7.03
C ASP A 60 19.20 -11.49 6.06
N SER A 61 19.01 -10.25 6.53
CA SER A 61 18.45 -9.16 5.73
C SER A 61 19.30 -7.90 5.84
N CYS A 62 19.77 -7.38 4.71
CA CYS A 62 20.63 -6.21 4.66
C CYS A 62 19.88 -4.88 4.46
N TYR A 63 19.25 -4.38 5.51
CA TYR A 63 18.72 -3.01 5.51
C TYR A 63 19.78 -1.93 5.29
N PRO A 64 21.01 -2.02 5.84
CA PRO A 64 22.04 -1.02 5.59
C PRO A 64 22.41 -0.88 4.11
N LEU A 65 22.45 -1.96 3.33
CA LEU A 65 22.71 -1.90 1.90
C LEU A 65 21.51 -1.31 1.15
N ALA A 66 20.30 -1.79 1.46
CA ALA A 66 19.07 -1.32 0.83
C ALA A 66 18.83 0.19 1.00
N PHE A 67 19.17 0.77 2.16
CA PHE A 67 19.07 2.21 2.40
C PHE A 67 20.35 2.98 2.05
N GLY A 68 21.52 2.35 2.17
CA GLY A 68 22.82 2.96 1.90
C GLY A 68 23.04 3.29 0.44
N VAL A 69 22.63 2.40 -0.48
CA VAL A 69 22.76 2.64 -1.92
C VAL A 69 21.99 3.90 -2.37
N PRO A 70 20.68 4.05 -2.07
CA PRO A 70 19.96 5.31 -2.36
C PRO A 70 20.57 6.54 -1.70
N ALA A 71 21.10 6.42 -0.48
CA ALA A 71 21.75 7.55 0.21
C ALA A 71 23.01 8.03 -0.53
N VAL A 72 23.87 7.10 -0.97
CA VAL A 72 25.06 7.41 -1.77
C VAL A 72 24.67 8.02 -3.11
N LEU A 73 23.66 7.45 -3.80
CA LEU A 73 23.16 8.01 -5.06
C LEU A 73 22.63 9.44 -4.89
N MET A 74 21.93 9.74 -3.79
CA MET A 74 21.45 11.09 -3.50
C MET A 74 22.60 12.08 -3.23
N VAL A 75 23.67 11.64 -2.55
CA VAL A 75 24.88 12.45 -2.36
C VAL A 75 25.55 12.74 -3.69
N ILE A 76 25.73 11.73 -4.54
CA ILE A 76 26.32 11.88 -5.88
C ILE A 76 25.47 12.85 -6.72
N ALA A 77 24.14 12.69 -6.73
CA ALA A 77 23.23 13.58 -7.45
C ALA A 77 23.32 15.02 -6.93
N THR A 78 23.45 15.22 -5.63
CA THR A 78 23.61 16.55 -5.01
C THR A 78 24.94 17.19 -5.42
N LEU A 79 26.04 16.44 -5.39
CA LEU A 79 27.35 16.92 -5.82
C LEU A 79 27.37 17.29 -7.31
N ALA A 80 26.74 16.46 -8.16
CA ALA A 80 26.59 16.75 -9.58
C ALA A 80 25.77 18.03 -9.81
N PHE A 81 24.65 18.20 -9.11
CA PHE A 81 23.85 19.43 -9.16
C PHE A 81 24.64 20.65 -8.70
N MET A 82 25.41 20.54 -7.61
CA MET A 82 26.26 21.63 -7.13
C MET A 82 27.37 22.01 -8.12
N SER A 83 28.00 21.02 -8.77
CA SER A 83 29.02 21.29 -9.79
C SER A 83 28.48 22.06 -11.01
N GLY A 84 27.20 21.86 -11.35
CA GLY A 84 26.54 22.58 -12.44
C GLY A 84 26.15 24.02 -12.10
N SER A 85 26.27 24.46 -10.83
CA SER A 85 25.79 25.76 -10.36
C SER A 85 26.39 26.97 -11.08
N TYR A 86 27.59 26.82 -11.67
CA TYR A 86 28.24 27.86 -12.47
C TYR A 86 27.63 28.02 -13.87
N TRP A 87 26.94 27.00 -14.38
CA TRP A 87 26.35 26.99 -15.72
C TRP A 87 24.84 27.25 -15.72
N TYR A 88 24.19 27.15 -14.57
CA TYR A 88 22.75 27.36 -14.49
C TYR A 88 22.36 28.83 -14.63
N LYS A 89 21.33 29.08 -15.43
CA LYS A 89 20.58 30.33 -15.43
C LYS A 89 19.75 30.40 -14.14
N LYS A 90 19.91 31.49 -13.39
CA LYS A 90 19.25 31.72 -12.10
C LYS A 90 18.28 32.90 -12.27
N PRO A 91 17.00 32.64 -12.58
CA PRO A 91 16.02 33.71 -12.76
C PRO A 91 15.84 34.51 -11.46
N PRO A 92 15.51 35.82 -11.54
CA PRO A 92 15.30 36.64 -10.36
C PRO A 92 14.08 36.15 -9.55
N PRO A 93 14.05 36.39 -8.23
CA PRO A 93 12.96 35.94 -7.38
C PRO A 93 11.63 36.57 -7.80
N GLN A 94 10.62 35.73 -8.05
CA GLN A 94 9.24 36.17 -8.31
C GLN A 94 8.52 36.53 -7.01
N GLU A 95 7.52 37.41 -7.06
CA GLU A 95 6.75 37.83 -5.89
C GLU A 95 5.99 36.64 -5.25
N ASN A 96 5.84 36.67 -3.92
CA ASN A 96 5.17 35.60 -3.19
C ASN A 96 3.64 35.67 -3.36
N ILE A 97 3.14 34.93 -4.35
CA ILE A 97 1.73 34.85 -4.73
C ILE A 97 0.86 34.35 -3.58
N PHE A 98 1.32 33.38 -2.78
CA PHE A 98 0.59 32.91 -1.59
C PHE A 98 0.34 34.04 -0.59
N GLY A 99 1.37 34.83 -0.31
CA GLY A 99 1.26 35.97 0.59
C GLY A 99 0.32 37.05 0.05
N GLU A 100 0.23 37.20 -1.27
CA GLU A 100 -0.68 38.13 -1.91
C GLU A 100 -2.15 37.67 -1.86
N VAL A 101 -2.43 36.40 -2.17
CA VAL A 101 -3.76 35.79 -2.05
C VAL A 101 -4.27 35.89 -0.61
N PHE A 102 -3.44 35.56 0.38
CA PHE A 102 -3.81 35.66 1.80
C PHE A 102 -4.10 37.11 2.23
N ARG A 103 -3.28 38.08 1.79
CA ARG A 103 -3.50 39.52 2.07
C ARG A 103 -4.80 40.02 1.43
N ALA A 104 -5.09 39.62 0.19
CA ALA A 104 -6.31 39.98 -0.53
C ALA A 104 -7.54 39.41 0.19
N GLY A 105 -7.51 38.12 0.54
CA GLY A 105 -8.58 37.46 1.30
C GLY A 105 -8.81 38.10 2.67
N LYS A 106 -7.76 38.36 3.45
CA LYS A 106 -7.85 39.01 4.76
C LYS A 106 -8.48 40.41 4.67
N LYS A 107 -8.13 41.21 3.66
CA LYS A 107 -8.73 42.53 3.42
C LYS A 107 -10.21 42.40 3.04
N ALA A 108 -10.55 41.48 2.15
CA ALA A 108 -11.94 41.25 1.74
C ALA A 108 -12.82 40.82 2.93
N VAL A 109 -12.36 39.87 3.76
CA VAL A 109 -13.07 39.42 4.97
C VAL A 109 -13.21 40.56 5.99
N ARG A 110 -12.15 41.34 6.21
CA ARG A 110 -12.19 42.48 7.14
C ARG A 110 -13.19 43.54 6.69
N ASN A 111 -13.27 43.82 5.39
CA ASN A 111 -14.20 44.79 4.84
C ASN A 111 -15.65 44.29 4.90
N LYS A 112 -15.88 43.01 4.60
CA LYS A 112 -17.20 42.37 4.79
C LYS A 112 -17.67 42.45 6.25
N TRP A 113 -16.77 42.19 7.21
CA TRP A 113 -17.12 42.23 8.64
C TRP A 113 -17.35 43.66 9.15
N LYS A 114 -16.71 44.67 8.54
CA LYS A 114 -16.92 46.08 8.87
C LYS A 114 -18.21 46.68 8.27
N GLY A 115 -18.99 45.90 7.51
CA GLY A 115 -20.32 46.28 7.04
C GLY A 115 -20.31 47.46 6.05
N THR A 116 -19.64 47.31 4.91
CA THR A 116 -19.65 48.35 3.86
C THR A 116 -20.95 48.35 3.03
N SER A 117 -21.33 49.54 2.55
CA SER A 117 -22.65 49.96 2.07
C SER A 117 -23.19 49.36 0.75
N ARG A 118 -22.52 48.41 0.10
CA ARG A 118 -23.01 47.80 -1.17
C ARG A 118 -22.99 46.27 -1.10
N LYS A 119 -24.15 45.64 -1.34
CA LYS A 119 -24.24 44.18 -1.52
C LYS A 119 -23.52 43.79 -2.81
N ARG A 120 -22.44 43.02 -2.68
CA ARG A 120 -21.71 42.37 -3.78
C ARG A 120 -22.14 40.90 -3.91
N SER A 121 -22.07 40.33 -5.12
CA SER A 121 -22.44 38.94 -5.40
C SER A 121 -21.49 37.93 -4.74
N HIS A 122 -20.20 38.23 -4.68
CA HIS A 122 -19.18 37.38 -4.04
C HIS A 122 -18.44 38.11 -2.90
N TRP A 123 -18.12 37.40 -1.82
CA TRP A 123 -17.47 37.98 -0.63
C TRP A 123 -16.07 38.54 -0.88
N LEU A 124 -15.38 38.04 -1.91
CA LEU A 124 -14.03 38.48 -2.27
C LEU A 124 -14.02 39.88 -2.92
N GLU A 125 -15.15 40.34 -3.45
CA GLU A 125 -15.27 41.64 -4.10
C GLU A 125 -15.26 42.83 -3.13
N TYR A 126 -15.51 42.58 -1.84
CA TYR A 126 -15.33 43.57 -0.78
C TYR A 126 -13.86 44.03 -0.64
N TYR A 127 -12.91 43.40 -1.35
CA TYR A 127 -11.55 43.93 -1.55
C TYR A 127 -11.56 45.33 -2.18
N PHE A 128 -12.43 45.57 -3.18
CA PHE A 128 -12.49 46.81 -3.94
C PHE A 128 -13.03 48.00 -3.14
N ASP A 129 -13.67 47.77 -1.98
CA ASP A 129 -14.12 48.85 -1.10
C ASP A 129 -12.95 49.71 -0.59
N THR A 130 -11.75 49.13 -0.52
CA THR A 130 -10.53 49.80 -0.04
C THR A 130 -9.48 50.00 -1.14
N HIS A 131 -9.70 49.47 -2.34
CA HIS A 131 -8.72 49.50 -3.43
C HIS A 131 -9.24 50.33 -4.60
N ARG A 132 -8.47 51.36 -4.99
CA ARG A 132 -8.75 52.18 -6.17
C ARG A 132 -7.76 51.84 -7.27
N CYS A 133 -8.25 51.29 -8.39
CA CYS A 133 -7.43 50.89 -9.53
C CYS A 133 -6.69 52.06 -10.18
N GLU A 134 -7.25 53.27 -10.10
CA GLU A 134 -6.68 54.53 -10.65
C GLU A 134 -5.32 54.91 -10.01
N ASN A 135 -5.07 54.46 -8.79
CA ASN A 135 -3.88 54.84 -8.02
C ASN A 135 -2.84 53.71 -7.90
N ASP A 136 -3.11 52.52 -8.46
CA ASP A 136 -2.19 51.40 -8.39
C ASP A 136 -1.20 51.45 -9.57
N PRO A 137 0.13 51.58 -9.32
CA PRO A 137 1.12 51.65 -10.38
C PRO A 137 1.10 50.44 -11.31
N LYS A 138 0.77 49.23 -10.83
CA LYS A 138 0.69 48.04 -11.69
C LYS A 138 -0.56 48.06 -12.60
N CYS A 139 -1.67 48.61 -12.13
CA CYS A 139 -2.87 48.80 -12.94
C CYS A 139 -2.64 49.86 -14.01
N LEU A 140 -1.98 50.98 -13.67
CA LEU A 140 -1.62 52.03 -14.61
C LEU A 140 -0.65 51.53 -15.70
N GLU A 141 0.31 50.67 -15.35
CA GLU A 141 1.21 50.05 -16.33
C GLU A 141 0.45 49.15 -17.31
N LEU A 142 -0.52 48.37 -16.81
CA LEU A 142 -1.35 47.50 -17.64
C LEU A 142 -2.25 48.30 -18.59
N GLN A 143 -2.84 49.40 -18.10
CA GLN A 143 -3.64 50.33 -18.90
C GLN A 143 -2.81 50.97 -20.03
N ARG A 144 -1.55 51.33 -19.76
CA ARG A 144 -0.62 51.83 -20.79
C ARG A 144 -0.28 50.77 -21.84
N LYS A 145 -0.09 49.50 -21.43
CA LYS A 145 0.22 48.39 -22.35
C LYS A 145 -0.97 48.04 -23.26
N ARG A 146 -2.19 47.98 -22.71
CA ARG A 146 -3.41 47.60 -23.46
C ARG A 146 -4.14 48.78 -24.12
N LYS A 147 -3.74 50.04 -23.87
CA LYS A 147 -4.43 51.25 -24.35
C LYS A 147 -5.94 51.31 -24.00
N ASP A 148 -6.31 50.67 -22.91
CA ASP A 148 -7.68 50.67 -22.39
C ASP A 148 -7.66 51.10 -20.92
N GLY A 149 -8.38 52.19 -20.62
CA GLY A 149 -8.45 52.81 -19.29
C GLY A 149 -9.38 52.08 -18.31
N SER A 150 -10.17 51.11 -18.78
CA SER A 150 -11.12 50.37 -17.94
C SER A 150 -10.50 49.14 -17.24
N VAL A 151 -9.34 48.68 -17.72
CA VAL A 151 -8.71 47.43 -17.26
C VAL A 151 -8.00 47.64 -15.93
N CYS A 152 -8.22 46.72 -14.99
CA CYS A 152 -7.56 46.71 -13.69
C CYS A 152 -6.95 45.34 -13.40
N GLN A 153 -5.62 45.29 -13.27
CA GLN A 153 -4.88 44.05 -12.98
C GLN A 153 -5.38 43.37 -11.68
N LYS A 154 -5.68 44.16 -10.64
CA LYS A 154 -6.20 43.64 -9.38
C LYS A 154 -7.62 43.08 -9.49
N ARG A 155 -8.39 43.49 -10.49
CA ARG A 155 -9.70 42.91 -10.79
C ARG A 155 -9.57 41.49 -11.32
N MET A 156 -8.74 41.32 -12.35
CA MET A 156 -8.38 40.02 -12.91
C MET A 156 -7.82 39.08 -11.82
N PHE A 157 -6.93 39.58 -10.97
CA PHE A 157 -6.37 38.77 -9.87
C PHE A 157 -7.42 38.29 -8.86
N ILE A 158 -8.43 39.11 -8.52
CA ILE A 158 -9.50 38.70 -7.62
C ILE A 158 -10.41 37.65 -8.28
N ASP A 159 -10.65 37.78 -9.58
CA ASP A 159 -11.42 36.79 -10.34
C ASP A 159 -10.64 35.46 -10.50
N ASP A 160 -9.32 35.53 -10.67
CA ASP A 160 -8.43 34.35 -10.61
C ASP A 160 -8.53 33.64 -9.25
N ILE A 161 -8.57 34.38 -8.12
CA ILE A 161 -8.77 33.77 -6.79
C ILE A 161 -10.16 33.12 -6.68
N LYS A 162 -11.22 33.70 -7.27
CA LYS A 162 -12.55 33.06 -7.27
C LYS A 162 -12.53 31.74 -8.04
N SER A 163 -11.84 31.68 -9.18
CA SER A 163 -11.65 30.45 -9.95
C SER A 163 -10.83 29.41 -9.16
N LEU A 164 -9.76 29.85 -8.47
CA LEU A 164 -8.99 28.99 -7.57
C LEU A 164 -9.84 28.39 -6.44
N LEU A 165 -10.73 29.19 -5.83
CA LEU A 165 -11.63 28.70 -4.79
C LEU A 165 -12.65 27.68 -5.32
N ARG A 166 -13.17 27.87 -6.54
CA ARG A 166 -14.03 26.89 -7.21
C ARG A 166 -13.28 25.58 -7.49
N LEU A 167 -12.03 25.67 -7.94
CA LEU A 167 -11.17 24.50 -8.16
C LEU A 167 -10.89 23.75 -6.85
N LEU A 168 -10.66 24.46 -5.75
CA LEU A 168 -10.41 23.87 -4.43
C LEU A 168 -11.61 23.04 -3.93
N VAL A 169 -12.85 23.47 -4.24
CA VAL A 169 -14.04 22.67 -3.95
C VAL A 169 -14.03 21.36 -4.75
N MET A 170 -13.57 21.38 -6.00
CA MET A 170 -13.39 20.17 -6.82
C MET A 170 -12.25 19.26 -6.36
N TYR A 171 -11.36 19.75 -5.51
CA TYR A 171 -10.31 18.93 -4.92
C TYR A 171 -10.76 18.18 -3.68
N LEU A 172 -11.92 18.50 -3.07
CA LEU A 172 -12.39 17.80 -1.87
C LEU A 172 -12.59 16.28 -2.07
N PRO A 173 -13.05 15.78 -3.23
CA PRO A 173 -13.18 14.34 -3.49
C PRO A 173 -11.85 13.64 -3.85
N VAL A 174 -10.81 14.37 -4.26
CA VAL A 174 -9.54 13.83 -4.75
C VAL A 174 -8.75 13.03 -3.70
N PRO A 175 -8.66 13.44 -2.42
CA PRO A 175 -7.96 12.68 -1.38
C PRO A 175 -8.37 11.21 -1.26
N MET A 176 -9.64 10.89 -1.50
CA MET A 176 -10.14 9.51 -1.43
C MET A 176 -9.49 8.62 -2.51
N PHE A 177 -9.22 9.16 -3.70
CA PHE A 177 -8.52 8.44 -4.76
C PHE A 177 -7.09 8.08 -4.32
N TRP A 178 -6.36 9.05 -3.76
CA TRP A 178 -4.99 8.82 -3.26
C TRP A 178 -4.98 7.82 -2.10
N ALA A 179 -5.96 7.90 -1.20
CA ALA A 179 -6.11 6.92 -0.11
C ALA A 179 -6.25 5.47 -0.61
N LEU A 180 -6.90 5.25 -1.75
CA LEU A 180 -6.98 3.94 -2.42
C LEU A 180 -5.69 3.60 -3.16
N TYR A 181 -5.16 4.55 -3.94
CA TYR A 181 -3.96 4.34 -4.75
C TYR A 181 -2.74 3.92 -3.91
N ASP A 182 -2.53 4.58 -2.77
CA ASP A 182 -1.39 4.32 -1.89
C ASP A 182 -1.51 2.99 -1.09
N GLN A 183 -2.67 2.30 -1.16
CA GLN A 183 -2.79 0.94 -0.64
C GLN A 183 -1.95 -0.08 -1.41
N GLN A 184 -1.55 0.23 -2.65
CA GLN A 184 -0.68 -0.62 -3.46
C GLN A 184 0.65 -0.94 -2.75
N GLY A 185 1.22 0.03 -2.05
CA GLY A 185 2.48 -0.13 -1.31
C GLY A 185 2.32 -0.64 0.13
N SER A 186 1.08 -0.88 0.59
CA SER A 186 0.81 -1.28 1.98
C SER A 186 -0.09 -2.51 2.04
N SER A 187 -1.41 -2.35 2.01
CA SER A 187 -2.37 -3.45 2.13
C SER A 187 -2.19 -4.52 1.04
N TRP A 188 -1.84 -4.14 -0.19
CA TRP A 188 -1.61 -5.10 -1.27
C TRP A 188 -0.27 -5.84 -1.13
N THR A 189 0.74 -5.20 -0.55
CA THR A 189 1.98 -5.87 -0.14
C THR A 189 1.70 -6.88 0.97
N ILE A 190 0.86 -6.54 1.95
CA ILE A 190 0.42 -7.48 3.00
C ILE A 190 -0.39 -8.64 2.41
N GLN A 191 -1.27 -8.37 1.44
CA GLN A 191 -1.95 -9.42 0.68
C GLN A 191 -0.94 -10.32 -0.04
N ALA A 192 0.09 -9.74 -0.68
CA ALA A 192 1.10 -10.49 -1.43
C ALA A 192 1.95 -11.38 -0.52
N LEU A 193 2.24 -10.94 0.71
CA LEU A 193 2.91 -11.74 1.74
C LEU A 193 2.14 -13.01 2.10
N GLN A 194 0.81 -13.00 1.94
CA GLN A 194 -0.08 -14.14 2.20
C GLN A 194 -0.29 -15.02 0.96
N MET A 195 0.40 -14.75 -0.15
CA MET A 195 0.28 -15.47 -1.42
C MET A 195 1.54 -16.30 -1.71
N LYS A 196 1.47 -17.17 -2.71
CA LYS A 196 2.60 -17.95 -3.20
C LYS A 196 3.44 -17.11 -4.16
N CYS A 197 4.64 -16.77 -3.72
CA CYS A 197 5.64 -15.93 -4.42
C CYS A 197 6.42 -16.66 -5.51
N ARG A 198 6.40 -18.00 -5.52
CA ARG A 198 7.08 -18.82 -6.55
C ARG A 198 6.26 -18.83 -7.83
N LEU A 199 6.82 -18.30 -8.93
CA LEU A 199 6.17 -18.21 -10.24
C LEU A 199 6.31 -19.53 -11.02
N TRP A 200 7.52 -19.84 -11.47
CA TRP A 200 7.86 -21.05 -12.22
C TRP A 200 9.31 -21.46 -11.91
N GLY A 201 9.57 -22.76 -11.74
CA GLY A 201 10.92 -23.24 -11.37
C GLY A 201 11.43 -22.52 -10.13
N ASP A 202 12.69 -22.10 -10.10
CA ASP A 202 13.29 -21.41 -8.94
C ASP A 202 13.10 -19.88 -8.93
N VAL A 203 12.30 -19.34 -9.86
CA VAL A 203 12.03 -17.89 -9.92
C VAL A 203 11.04 -17.49 -8.82
N MET A 204 11.55 -16.79 -7.80
CA MET A 204 10.74 -16.18 -6.74
C MET A 204 10.60 -14.68 -6.95
N LEU A 205 9.38 -14.17 -6.82
CA LEU A 205 9.08 -12.75 -6.86
C LEU A 205 8.74 -12.28 -5.45
N LEU A 206 9.50 -11.31 -4.93
CA LEU A 206 9.21 -10.74 -3.61
C LEU A 206 7.90 -9.94 -3.66
N PRO A 207 7.08 -9.98 -2.60
CA PRO A 207 5.84 -9.20 -2.50
C PRO A 207 6.00 -7.71 -2.84
N ASP A 208 7.07 -7.08 -2.34
CA ASP A 208 7.37 -5.67 -2.59
C ASP A 208 7.61 -5.37 -4.09
N GLN A 209 8.11 -6.35 -4.84
CA GLN A 209 8.40 -6.19 -6.28
C GLN A 209 7.13 -6.11 -7.13
N MET A 210 5.96 -6.53 -6.61
CA MET A 210 4.68 -6.39 -7.32
C MET A 210 4.34 -4.93 -7.64
N GLN A 211 4.79 -3.98 -6.82
CA GLN A 211 4.61 -2.55 -7.09
C GLN A 211 5.30 -2.09 -8.38
N THR A 212 6.34 -2.80 -8.83
CA THR A 212 7.03 -2.54 -10.12
C THR A 212 6.08 -2.65 -11.31
N LEU A 213 5.04 -3.50 -11.22
CA LEU A 213 4.06 -3.66 -12.28
C LEU A 213 3.32 -2.35 -12.57
N ASN A 214 3.06 -1.50 -11.57
CA ASN A 214 2.38 -0.24 -11.81
C ASN A 214 3.18 0.64 -12.78
N ALA A 215 4.49 0.81 -12.56
CA ALA A 215 5.36 1.60 -13.44
C ALA A 215 5.42 1.04 -14.87
N VAL A 216 5.53 -0.29 -15.01
CA VAL A 216 5.54 -0.97 -16.32
C VAL A 216 4.21 -0.78 -17.05
N LEU A 217 3.10 -0.94 -16.33
CA LEU A 217 1.75 -0.80 -16.88
C LEU A 217 1.45 0.65 -17.27
N ILE A 218 1.93 1.66 -16.52
CA ILE A 218 1.78 3.08 -16.92
C ILE A 218 2.45 3.32 -18.28
N LEU A 219 3.69 2.87 -18.45
CA LEU A 219 4.44 3.04 -19.70
C LEU A 219 3.76 2.35 -20.89
N ALA A 220 3.13 1.20 -20.65
CA ALA A 220 2.35 0.49 -21.68
C ALA A 220 0.97 1.11 -21.93
N PHE A 221 0.31 1.58 -20.87
CA PHE A 221 -1.08 2.02 -20.92
C PHE A 221 -1.21 3.44 -21.45
N ILE A 222 -0.27 4.35 -21.21
CA ILE A 222 -0.33 5.72 -21.77
C ILE A 222 -0.53 5.70 -23.31
N PRO A 223 0.31 5.03 -24.11
CA PRO A 223 0.11 4.98 -25.56
C PRO A 223 -1.16 4.22 -25.94
N MET A 224 -1.49 3.14 -25.22
CA MET A 224 -2.73 2.38 -25.45
C MET A 224 -3.99 3.23 -25.23
N PHE A 225 -4.01 4.05 -24.16
CA PHE A 225 -5.13 4.92 -23.86
C PHE A 225 -5.28 6.03 -24.90
N GLN A 226 -4.17 6.64 -25.32
CA GLN A 226 -4.16 7.72 -26.30
C GLN A 226 -4.52 7.27 -27.72
N ILE A 227 -3.99 6.12 -28.17
CA ILE A 227 -4.13 5.66 -29.57
C ILE A 227 -5.38 4.81 -29.76
N ILE A 228 -5.76 4.01 -28.77
CA ILE A 228 -6.81 3.00 -28.92
C ILE A 228 -8.04 3.36 -28.08
N ILE A 229 -7.89 3.52 -26.77
CA ILE A 229 -9.05 3.60 -25.86
C ILE A 229 -9.79 4.92 -26.02
N TYR A 230 -9.13 6.08 -26.03
CA TYR A 230 -9.82 7.37 -26.17
C TYR A 230 -10.53 7.52 -27.52
N PRO A 231 -9.94 7.14 -28.67
CA PRO A 231 -10.65 7.18 -29.95
C PRO A 231 -11.82 6.21 -30.03
N LEU A 232 -11.72 5.01 -29.44
CA LEU A 232 -12.83 4.06 -29.39
C LEU A 232 -13.95 4.54 -28.47
N LEU A 233 -13.62 5.03 -27.28
CA LEU A 233 -14.59 5.61 -26.37
C LEU A 233 -15.29 6.81 -27.01
N GLY A 234 -14.56 7.66 -27.73
CA GLY A 234 -15.14 8.79 -28.47
C GLY A 234 -16.20 8.39 -29.52
N LYS A 235 -16.19 7.13 -30.01
CA LYS A 235 -17.22 6.60 -30.92
C LYS A 235 -18.49 6.14 -30.18
N CYS A 236 -18.39 5.70 -28.94
CA CYS A 236 -19.51 5.15 -28.16
C CYS A 236 -20.08 6.13 -27.12
N PHE A 237 -19.23 6.97 -26.54
CA PHE A 237 -19.54 7.93 -25.50
C PHE A 237 -18.80 9.24 -25.79
N LYS A 238 -19.51 10.38 -25.73
CA LYS A 238 -18.85 11.71 -25.74
C LYS A 238 -18.08 11.90 -24.41
N LEU A 239 -16.91 11.29 -24.32
CA LEU A 239 -16.00 11.31 -23.17
C LEU A 239 -15.11 12.56 -23.18
N THR A 240 -15.65 13.68 -23.69
CA THR A 240 -14.91 14.90 -24.02
C THR A 240 -14.54 15.72 -22.77
N LEU A 241 -15.32 15.65 -21.69
CA LEU A 241 -15.01 16.37 -20.45
C LEU A 241 -13.93 15.68 -19.60
N THR A 242 -12.90 16.42 -19.23
CA THR A 242 -11.84 16.03 -18.26
C THR A 242 -12.39 15.51 -16.94
N LEU A 243 -13.45 16.13 -16.40
CA LEU A 243 -14.09 15.69 -15.15
C LEU A 243 -14.78 14.33 -15.29
N ARG A 244 -15.36 14.01 -16.46
CA ARG A 244 -15.96 12.69 -16.72
C ARG A 244 -14.91 11.59 -16.74
N LYS A 245 -13.72 11.87 -17.29
CA LYS A 245 -12.57 10.95 -17.23
C LYS A 245 -12.15 10.66 -15.80
N MET A 246 -12.05 11.70 -14.96
CA MET A 246 -11.72 11.54 -13.54
C MET A 246 -12.75 10.69 -12.80
N ILE A 247 -14.05 10.95 -12.98
CA ILE A 247 -15.11 10.12 -12.36
C ILE A 247 -14.99 8.67 -12.82
N GLY A 248 -14.77 8.43 -14.11
CA GLY A 248 -14.54 7.09 -14.66
C GLY A 248 -13.33 6.39 -14.03
N GLY A 249 -12.22 7.11 -13.86
CA GLY A 249 -11.04 6.60 -13.14
C GLY A 249 -11.35 6.25 -11.69
N GLY A 250 -12.14 7.07 -10.99
CA GLY A 250 -12.53 6.79 -9.62
C GLY A 250 -13.44 5.57 -9.46
N VAL A 251 -14.34 5.32 -10.41
CA VAL A 251 -15.16 4.09 -10.46
C VAL A 251 -14.29 2.86 -10.73
N LEU A 252 -13.31 2.96 -11.65
CA LEU A 252 -12.35 1.88 -11.89
C LEU A 252 -11.51 1.58 -10.64
N ALA A 253 -11.09 2.59 -9.88
CA ALA A 253 -10.37 2.40 -8.62
C ALA A 253 -11.23 1.61 -7.60
N ALA A 254 -12.53 1.91 -7.50
CA ALA A 254 -13.44 1.14 -6.66
C ALA A 254 -13.57 -0.33 -7.13
N ILE A 255 -13.66 -0.56 -8.44
CA ILE A 255 -13.71 -1.92 -9.02
C ILE A 255 -12.41 -2.70 -8.72
N ALA A 256 -11.25 -2.06 -8.82
CA ALA A 256 -9.97 -2.69 -8.46
C ALA A 256 -9.97 -3.16 -6.99
N PHE A 257 -10.54 -2.38 -6.07
CA PHE A 257 -10.68 -2.76 -4.67
C PHE A 257 -11.70 -3.87 -4.43
N LEU A 258 -12.79 -3.93 -5.21
CA LEU A 258 -13.73 -5.07 -5.14
C LEU A 258 -13.07 -6.36 -5.61
N ILE A 259 -12.25 -6.30 -6.66
CA ILE A 259 -11.46 -7.45 -7.13
C ILE A 259 -10.44 -7.85 -6.06
N SER A 260 -9.76 -6.87 -5.44
CA SER A 260 -8.81 -7.12 -4.36
C SER A 260 -9.47 -7.72 -3.12
N ALA A 261 -10.67 -7.29 -2.78
CA ALA A 261 -11.47 -7.89 -1.71
C ALA A 261 -11.88 -9.32 -2.04
N ALA A 262 -12.32 -9.60 -3.27
CA ALA A 262 -12.66 -10.95 -3.71
C ALA A 262 -11.44 -11.88 -3.68
N LEU A 263 -10.27 -11.39 -4.11
CA LEU A 263 -9.01 -12.10 -3.99
C LEU A 263 -8.64 -12.35 -2.52
N GLN A 264 -8.83 -11.35 -1.65
CA GLN A 264 -8.57 -11.50 -0.22
C GLN A 264 -9.47 -12.55 0.43
N LEU A 265 -10.74 -12.67 0.02
CA LEU A 265 -11.61 -13.73 0.50
C LEU A 265 -11.07 -15.12 0.18
N GLN A 266 -10.45 -15.29 -1.00
CA GLN A 266 -9.78 -16.55 -1.36
C GLN A 266 -8.50 -16.75 -0.54
N VAL A 267 -7.69 -15.70 -0.35
CA VAL A 267 -6.48 -15.77 0.49
C VAL A 267 -6.82 -16.11 1.94
N ASN A 268 -7.90 -15.56 2.48
CA ASN A 268 -8.38 -15.83 3.83
C ASN A 268 -8.70 -17.33 4.05
N THR A 269 -9.06 -18.08 3.00
CA THR A 269 -9.25 -19.55 3.12
C THR A 269 -7.96 -20.30 3.44
N THR A 270 -6.79 -19.69 3.25
CA THR A 270 -5.48 -20.27 3.59
C THR A 270 -4.95 -19.77 4.93
N LEU A 271 -5.57 -18.73 5.51
CA LEU A 271 -5.18 -18.17 6.79
C LEU A 271 -5.81 -18.98 7.93
N PRO A 272 -5.10 -19.17 9.06
CA PRO A 272 -5.69 -19.79 10.24
C PRO A 272 -6.71 -18.82 10.86
N ASP A 273 -7.84 -19.37 11.31
CA ASP A 273 -8.76 -18.62 12.17
C ASP A 273 -8.03 -18.26 13.47
N LEU A 274 -8.21 -17.03 13.95
CA LEU A 274 -7.66 -16.53 15.22
C LEU A 274 -8.75 -16.54 16.31
N PRO A 275 -8.42 -16.88 17.57
CA PRO A 275 -9.43 -17.02 18.61
C PRO A 275 -9.89 -15.63 19.07
N ALA A 276 -11.17 -15.52 19.44
CA ALA A 276 -11.71 -14.29 20.03
C ALA A 276 -11.04 -13.98 21.39
N ASP A 277 -11.10 -12.72 21.82
CA ASP A 277 -10.54 -12.29 23.10
C ASP A 277 -11.08 -13.14 24.27
N GLY A 278 -10.16 -13.65 25.10
CA GLY A 278 -10.51 -14.52 26.24
C GLY A 278 -10.68 -16.00 25.88
N ARG A 279 -10.45 -16.39 24.62
CA ARG A 279 -10.36 -17.78 24.19
C ARG A 279 -8.97 -18.10 23.62
N GLY A 280 -8.65 -19.39 23.53
CA GLY A 280 -7.39 -19.84 22.96
C GLY A 280 -7.51 -21.18 22.26
N PHE A 281 -6.66 -21.39 21.27
CA PHE A 281 -6.63 -22.60 20.47
C PHE A 281 -5.66 -23.65 21.00
N VAL A 282 -6.06 -24.91 20.87
CA VAL A 282 -5.24 -26.08 21.18
C VAL A 282 -5.16 -27.05 20.01
N SER A 283 -3.97 -27.22 19.43
CA SER A 283 -3.69 -28.34 18.51
C SER A 283 -3.25 -29.57 19.29
N VAL A 284 -3.59 -30.76 18.80
CA VAL A 284 -3.12 -32.03 19.35
C VAL A 284 -2.35 -32.77 18.26
N MET A 285 -1.17 -33.29 18.58
CA MET A 285 -0.33 -34.03 17.61
C MET A 285 -0.12 -35.47 18.08
N ASN A 286 -0.41 -36.44 17.22
CA ASN A 286 -0.14 -37.85 17.49
C ASN A 286 1.17 -38.28 16.84
N ASN A 287 2.21 -38.44 17.67
CA ASN A 287 3.56 -38.81 17.24
C ASN A 287 3.78 -40.34 17.24
N PHE A 288 2.76 -41.15 17.53
CA PHE A 288 2.91 -42.61 17.52
C PHE A 288 2.75 -43.18 16.10
N GLU A 289 3.43 -44.29 15.80
CA GLU A 289 3.33 -44.97 14.50
C GLU A 289 2.14 -45.93 14.40
N LYS A 290 1.73 -46.54 15.52
CA LYS A 290 0.64 -47.54 15.54
C LYS A 290 -0.37 -47.35 16.67
N CYS A 291 -0.26 -46.26 17.44
CA CYS A 291 -1.17 -45.95 18.55
C CYS A 291 -2.14 -44.83 18.13
N THR A 292 -3.43 -45.05 18.32
CA THR A 292 -4.49 -44.05 18.14
C THR A 292 -4.75 -43.36 19.47
N ILE A 293 -4.88 -42.04 19.46
CA ILE A 293 -5.12 -41.23 20.66
C ILE A 293 -6.52 -40.63 20.60
N ASN A 294 -7.29 -40.82 21.66
CA ASN A 294 -8.59 -40.18 21.84
C ASN A 294 -8.48 -39.11 22.93
N VAL A 295 -8.67 -37.85 22.54
CA VAL A 295 -8.56 -36.69 23.47
C VAL A 295 -9.94 -36.12 23.76
N SER A 296 -10.23 -35.93 25.05
CA SER A 296 -11.44 -35.29 25.56
C SER A 296 -11.13 -34.32 26.71
N VAL A 297 -12.04 -33.41 27.02
CA VAL A 297 -11.86 -32.40 28.08
C VAL A 297 -12.80 -32.67 29.24
N LYS A 298 -12.26 -32.79 30.46
CA LYS A 298 -13.06 -33.05 31.67
C LYS A 298 -13.93 -31.84 31.99
N GLY A 299 -15.23 -32.06 32.18
CA GLY A 299 -16.19 -31.01 32.55
C GLY A 299 -16.77 -30.21 31.38
N MET A 300 -16.46 -30.58 30.13
CA MET A 300 -17.04 -29.99 28.93
C MET A 300 -17.53 -31.08 27.95
N PRO A 301 -18.66 -31.75 28.24
CA PRO A 301 -19.20 -32.82 27.39
C PRO A 301 -19.66 -32.34 26.00
N GLN A 302 -19.88 -31.04 25.82
CA GLN A 302 -20.18 -30.43 24.51
C GLN A 302 -19.01 -30.43 23.53
N LEU A 303 -17.78 -30.67 24.01
CA LEU A 303 -16.60 -30.76 23.15
C LEU A 303 -16.47 -32.17 22.60
N ARG A 304 -16.41 -32.29 21.28
CA ARG A 304 -16.30 -33.57 20.58
C ARG A 304 -14.99 -34.28 20.94
N THR A 305 -15.05 -35.55 21.31
CA THR A 305 -13.86 -36.40 21.42
C THR A 305 -13.19 -36.53 20.06
N ILE A 306 -11.91 -36.17 19.99
CA ILE A 306 -11.13 -36.28 18.76
C ILE A 306 -10.33 -37.57 18.79
N ASN A 307 -10.51 -38.37 17.75
CA ASN A 307 -9.73 -39.58 17.50
C ASN A 307 -8.62 -39.24 16.50
N LEU A 308 -7.37 -39.28 16.95
CA LEU A 308 -6.18 -39.01 16.16
C LEU A 308 -5.53 -40.32 15.74
N ALA A 309 -5.48 -40.55 14.42
CA ALA A 309 -4.76 -41.67 13.84
C ALA A 309 -3.24 -41.54 14.07
N PRO A 310 -2.48 -42.64 13.99
CA PRO A 310 -1.02 -42.59 14.13
C PRO A 310 -0.36 -41.64 13.13
N ASN A 311 0.68 -40.92 13.55
CA ASN A 311 1.45 -39.96 12.76
C ASN A 311 0.60 -38.84 12.11
N THR A 312 -0.46 -38.40 12.79
CA THR A 312 -1.32 -37.32 12.31
C THR A 312 -1.32 -36.14 13.29
N SER A 313 -1.48 -34.94 12.75
CA SER A 313 -1.72 -33.73 13.55
C SER A 313 -3.07 -33.12 13.22
N LEU A 314 -3.58 -32.37 14.18
CA LEU A 314 -4.72 -31.48 13.98
C LEU A 314 -4.27 -30.26 13.15
N ILE A 315 -4.54 -30.31 11.84
CA ILE A 315 -4.30 -29.21 10.90
C ILE A 315 -5.57 -28.37 10.81
N ASN A 316 -5.45 -27.04 10.96
CA ASN A 316 -6.53 -26.13 10.59
C ASN A 316 -6.57 -25.99 9.07
N ASP A 317 -7.31 -26.88 8.42
CA ASP A 317 -7.50 -26.89 6.96
C ASP A 317 -8.88 -26.30 6.62
N ASN A 318 -8.87 -24.99 6.31
CA ASN A 318 -10.04 -24.22 5.93
C ASN A 318 -10.58 -24.59 4.54
N THR A 319 -9.84 -25.39 3.75
CA THR A 319 -10.20 -25.78 2.37
C THR A 319 -11.04 -27.07 2.31
N LYS A 320 -11.04 -27.89 3.38
CA LYS A 320 -11.87 -29.10 3.44
C LYS A 320 -13.31 -28.76 3.81
N GLN A 321 -14.24 -29.15 2.94
CA GLN A 321 -15.68 -28.91 3.08
C GLN A 321 -16.36 -29.78 4.16
N ASP A 322 -15.72 -30.83 4.68
CA ASP A 322 -16.33 -31.70 5.68
C ASP A 322 -16.22 -31.06 7.09
N PRO A 323 -17.33 -30.60 7.70
CA PRO A 323 -17.32 -30.07 9.07
C PRO A 323 -16.90 -31.13 10.11
N LYS A 324 -16.89 -32.43 9.76
CA LYS A 324 -16.37 -33.48 10.64
C LYS A 324 -14.85 -33.61 10.62
N GLN A 325 -14.17 -33.11 9.58
CA GLN A 325 -12.71 -33.04 9.43
C GLN A 325 -12.16 -31.62 9.54
N ARG A 326 -13.01 -30.58 9.62
CA ARG A 326 -12.64 -29.28 10.17
C ARG A 326 -12.20 -29.50 11.61
N VAL A 327 -10.93 -29.77 11.78
CA VAL A 327 -10.34 -29.89 13.09
C VAL A 327 -10.24 -28.49 13.65
N GLN A 328 -11.32 -28.05 14.31
CA GLN A 328 -11.24 -26.90 15.19
C GLN A 328 -10.19 -27.23 16.23
N LEU A 329 -9.04 -26.59 16.12
CA LEU A 329 -8.15 -26.35 17.25
C LEU A 329 -9.08 -25.92 18.39
N TYR A 330 -9.08 -26.62 19.52
CA TYR A 330 -10.16 -26.45 20.48
C TYR A 330 -10.23 -24.98 20.92
N ASP A 331 -11.30 -24.28 20.53
CA ASP A 331 -11.57 -22.91 20.93
C ASP A 331 -12.03 -22.93 22.40
N LEU A 332 -11.08 -22.79 23.32
CA LEU A 332 -11.32 -22.97 24.75
C LEU A 332 -11.22 -21.65 25.51
N PRO A 333 -12.03 -21.44 26.57
CA PRO A 333 -11.85 -20.29 27.44
C PRO A 333 -10.46 -20.33 28.09
N VAL A 334 -9.84 -19.16 28.19
CA VAL A 334 -8.56 -18.99 28.87
C VAL A 334 -8.71 -19.38 30.34
N GLY A 335 -7.88 -20.29 30.82
CA GLY A 335 -7.96 -20.81 32.19
C GLY A 335 -7.41 -22.22 32.36
N ASN A 336 -7.71 -22.82 33.52
CA ASN A 336 -7.26 -24.16 33.88
C ASN A 336 -8.14 -25.23 33.25
N ILE A 337 -7.55 -26.07 32.40
CA ILE A 337 -8.23 -27.15 31.69
C ILE A 337 -7.62 -28.50 32.07
N THR A 338 -8.48 -29.50 32.22
CA THR A 338 -8.07 -30.88 32.48
C THR A 338 -8.40 -31.77 31.28
N TRP A 339 -7.37 -32.31 30.65
CA TRP A 339 -7.48 -33.22 29.51
C TRP A 339 -7.59 -34.67 29.97
N LEU A 340 -8.34 -35.45 29.21
CA LEU A 340 -8.54 -36.89 29.35
C LEU A 340 -8.08 -37.53 28.04
N ILE A 341 -6.97 -38.25 28.09
CA ILE A 341 -6.33 -38.85 26.92
C ILE A 341 -6.39 -40.37 27.06
N ASN A 342 -7.04 -41.03 26.11
CA ASN A 342 -7.14 -42.47 26.04
C ASN A 342 -6.32 -43.00 24.86
N TYR A 343 -5.58 -44.09 25.06
CA TYR A 343 -4.64 -44.64 24.08
C TYR A 343 -5.13 -46.03 23.64
N SER A 344 -5.15 -46.28 22.33
CA SER A 344 -5.58 -47.58 21.77
C SER A 344 -4.70 -47.98 20.58
N GLY A 345 -4.04 -49.14 20.64
CA GLY A 345 -3.25 -49.68 19.51
C GLY A 345 -1.98 -50.46 19.89
N ALA A 346 -1.30 -51.00 18.87
CA ALA A 346 -0.13 -51.88 19.00
C ALA A 346 1.20 -51.11 18.89
N ASP A 347 1.42 -50.13 19.78
CA ASP A 347 2.73 -49.56 20.16
C ASP A 347 2.58 -48.54 21.32
N CYS A 348 1.47 -48.60 22.07
CA CYS A 348 1.19 -47.71 23.19
C CYS A 348 1.98 -48.17 24.43
N THR A 349 3.31 -48.25 24.29
CA THR A 349 4.18 -48.88 25.31
C THR A 349 4.03 -48.20 26.67
N GLY A 350 3.52 -48.98 27.65
CA GLY A 350 3.43 -48.58 29.06
C GLY A 350 2.26 -47.66 29.44
N VAL A 351 1.23 -47.47 28.60
CA VAL A 351 0.07 -46.63 28.93
C VAL A 351 -1.22 -47.46 28.86
N ASP A 352 -1.50 -48.21 29.92
CA ASP A 352 -2.82 -48.81 30.14
C ASP A 352 -3.70 -47.81 30.92
N GLY A 353 -4.70 -47.21 30.27
CA GLY A 353 -5.73 -46.38 30.92
C GLY A 353 -5.77 -44.90 30.48
N ILE A 354 -6.69 -44.16 31.12
CA ILE A 354 -6.96 -42.73 30.82
C ILE A 354 -5.91 -41.86 31.53
N CYS A 355 -5.13 -41.10 30.75
CA CYS A 355 -4.20 -40.09 31.26
C CYS A 355 -4.96 -38.79 31.56
N THR A 356 -4.74 -38.21 32.75
CA THR A 356 -5.30 -36.91 33.14
C THR A 356 -4.20 -35.85 33.18
N LEU A 357 -4.41 -34.73 32.49
CA LEU A 357 -3.39 -33.70 32.32
C LEU A 357 -3.98 -32.31 32.59
N LYS A 358 -3.32 -31.49 33.42
CA LYS A 358 -3.77 -30.12 33.72
C LYS A 358 -2.93 -29.10 32.95
N SER A 359 -3.57 -28.13 32.32
CA SER A 359 -2.91 -27.03 31.60
C SER A 359 -3.56 -25.69 31.90
N HIS A 360 -2.77 -24.62 31.97
CA HIS A 360 -3.29 -23.26 32.02
C HIS A 360 -3.20 -22.60 30.63
N ILE A 361 -4.32 -22.50 29.94
CA ILE A 361 -4.39 -21.86 28.63
C ILE A 361 -4.31 -20.34 28.83
N LYS A 362 -3.46 -19.66 28.05
CA LYS A 362 -3.36 -18.19 28.04
C LYS A 362 -3.96 -17.54 26.78
N LYS A 363 -3.47 -17.92 25.58
CA LYS A 363 -4.00 -17.44 24.28
C LYS A 363 -3.83 -18.46 23.13
N LEU A 364 -2.72 -19.21 23.05
CA LEU A 364 -2.49 -20.18 21.95
C LEU A 364 -1.47 -21.26 22.34
N TRP A 365 -1.82 -22.56 22.24
CA TRP A 365 -0.96 -23.68 22.70
C TRP A 365 -1.02 -24.86 21.71
N ASN A 366 0.09 -25.55 21.46
CA ASN A 366 0.09 -26.89 20.88
C ASN A 366 0.26 -27.91 22.02
N LEU A 367 -0.71 -28.79 22.17
CA LEU A 367 -0.62 -29.98 23.00
C LEU A 367 0.08 -31.08 22.21
N LEU A 368 1.24 -31.54 22.68
CA LEU A 368 1.90 -32.71 22.13
C LEU A 368 1.78 -33.87 23.13
N PRO A 369 0.76 -34.75 23.03
CA PRO A 369 0.73 -35.98 23.80
C PRO A 369 1.89 -36.89 23.40
N GLY A 370 2.97 -36.83 24.18
CA GLY A 370 4.13 -37.69 24.00
C GLY A 370 3.94 -39.11 24.54
N SER A 371 4.73 -40.02 23.98
CA SER A 371 4.80 -41.44 24.34
C SER A 371 5.54 -41.67 25.65
N ARG A 372 5.22 -42.74 26.40
CA ARG A 372 6.14 -43.24 27.43
C ARG A 372 7.34 -43.90 26.76
N PRO A 373 8.55 -43.78 27.34
CA PRO A 373 8.87 -43.23 28.66
C PRO A 373 9.01 -41.69 28.67
N LEU A 374 8.68 -41.00 27.58
CA LEU A 374 8.95 -39.58 27.37
C LEU A 374 7.91 -38.65 28.01
N GLY A 375 6.67 -39.11 28.30
CA GLY A 375 5.64 -38.29 28.97
C GLY A 375 4.92 -37.34 28.01
N THR A 376 3.98 -36.52 28.51
CA THR A 376 3.23 -35.55 27.68
C THR A 376 3.84 -34.16 27.77
N PHE A 377 3.94 -33.44 26.66
CA PHE A 377 4.57 -32.12 26.60
C PHE A 377 3.62 -31.06 26.07
N PHE A 378 3.87 -29.82 26.48
CA PHE A 378 3.19 -28.65 25.94
C PHE A 378 4.22 -27.77 25.27
N SER A 379 3.93 -27.33 24.04
CA SER A 379 4.72 -26.30 23.36
C SER A 379 3.80 -25.16 22.94
N SER A 380 4.31 -23.94 22.94
CA SER A 380 3.58 -22.83 22.33
C SER A 380 3.59 -22.99 20.82
N ALA A 381 2.41 -22.95 20.19
CA ALA A 381 2.28 -22.85 18.75
C ALA A 381 2.47 -21.40 18.31
N SER A 382 3.15 -21.14 17.20
CA SER A 382 2.87 -19.94 16.42
C SER A 382 1.83 -20.27 15.36
N THR A 383 0.87 -19.38 15.14
CA THR A 383 -0.01 -19.40 13.95
C THR A 383 0.32 -18.27 12.99
N ASP A 384 1.31 -17.45 13.33
CA ASP A 384 1.69 -16.30 12.54
C ASP A 384 2.43 -16.79 11.30
N LYS A 385 1.81 -16.60 10.14
CA LYS A 385 2.48 -16.83 8.87
C LYS A 385 3.68 -15.89 8.77
N PRO A 386 4.81 -16.35 8.19
CA PRO A 386 5.99 -15.52 8.03
C PRO A 386 5.75 -14.34 7.09
N ILE A 387 6.32 -13.19 7.45
CA ILE A 387 6.07 -11.90 6.78
C ILE A 387 7.32 -11.26 6.14
N LYS A 388 8.47 -11.94 6.11
CA LYS A 388 9.71 -11.32 5.59
C LYS A 388 9.79 -11.26 4.04
N GLY A 389 8.84 -11.91 3.34
CA GLY A 389 8.61 -11.73 1.90
C GLY A 389 9.53 -12.50 0.95
N THR A 390 10.44 -13.32 1.45
CA THR A 390 11.35 -14.19 0.66
C THR A 390 10.77 -15.59 0.41
N GLY A 391 9.45 -15.75 0.57
CA GLY A 391 8.78 -17.04 0.42
C GLY A 391 9.05 -18.02 1.56
N GLU A 392 9.41 -17.52 2.74
CA GLU A 392 9.75 -18.34 3.90
C GLU A 392 8.58 -19.13 4.47
N PHE A 393 8.88 -20.17 5.23
CA PHE A 393 7.95 -20.87 6.11
C PHE A 393 8.40 -20.70 7.57
N SER A 394 7.50 -20.92 8.52
CA SER A 394 7.86 -20.93 9.93
C SER A 394 8.11 -22.37 10.40
N LEU A 395 9.20 -22.60 11.12
CA LEU A 395 9.55 -23.90 11.67
C LEU A 395 9.78 -23.80 13.17
N GLY A 396 9.02 -24.58 13.93
CA GLY A 396 9.30 -24.89 15.33
C GLY A 396 9.92 -26.29 15.44
N GLN A 397 10.80 -26.50 16.42
CA GLN A 397 11.42 -27.80 16.66
C GLN A 397 11.19 -28.25 18.11
N VAL A 398 10.85 -29.53 18.28
CA VAL A 398 10.71 -30.19 19.58
C VAL A 398 11.58 -31.43 19.58
N ASP A 399 12.60 -31.43 20.42
CA ASP A 399 13.56 -32.53 20.51
C ASP A 399 13.36 -33.34 21.78
N LEU A 400 13.04 -34.62 21.58
CA LEU A 400 12.72 -35.58 22.61
C LEU A 400 13.86 -36.60 22.73
N ALA A 401 14.71 -36.38 23.73
CA ALA A 401 15.72 -37.33 24.26
C ALA A 401 16.52 -38.06 23.17
N MET A 402 17.30 -37.31 22.38
CA MET A 402 18.14 -37.87 21.32
C MET A 402 19.35 -38.66 21.83
N ASP A 403 19.80 -38.39 23.06
CA ASP A 403 20.98 -39.01 23.67
C ASP A 403 20.97 -38.82 25.20
N LYS A 404 21.56 -39.74 25.98
CA LYS A 404 21.72 -39.56 27.44
C LYS A 404 22.85 -38.57 27.76
N GLU A 405 23.81 -38.43 26.87
CA GLU A 405 25.07 -37.70 27.13
C GLU A 405 25.12 -36.30 26.46
N TYR A 406 24.35 -36.08 25.39
CA TYR A 406 24.40 -34.81 24.66
C TYR A 406 23.42 -33.78 25.25
N SER A 407 23.98 -32.76 25.92
CA SER A 407 23.23 -31.58 26.38
C SER A 407 23.63 -30.29 25.64
N GLY A 408 24.21 -30.42 24.45
CA GLY A 408 24.68 -29.31 23.62
C GLY A 408 23.57 -28.69 22.75
N HIS A 409 23.97 -27.75 21.88
CA HIS A 409 23.06 -27.02 21.00
C HIS A 409 22.86 -27.75 19.67
N LEU A 410 21.60 -27.98 19.28
CA LEU A 410 21.26 -28.49 17.96
C LEU A 410 21.13 -27.34 16.95
N ALA A 411 21.53 -27.60 15.71
CA ALA A 411 21.44 -26.67 14.58
C ALA A 411 20.84 -27.37 13.36
N LEU A 412 19.90 -26.72 12.69
CA LEU A 412 19.23 -27.25 11.49
C LEU A 412 19.67 -26.45 10.26
N CYS A 413 20.49 -27.02 9.39
CA CYS A 413 21.15 -26.29 8.31
C CYS A 413 20.71 -26.79 6.93
N ARG A 414 20.65 -25.88 5.96
CA ARG A 414 20.19 -26.15 4.60
C ARG A 414 21.28 -26.87 3.81
N LYS A 415 20.85 -27.71 2.88
CA LYS A 415 21.70 -28.47 1.97
C LYS A 415 21.84 -27.72 0.65
N ASN A 416 23.02 -27.82 0.03
CA ASN A 416 23.38 -27.24 -1.27
C ASN A 416 23.55 -25.70 -1.29
N THR A 417 23.85 -25.08 -0.16
CA THR A 417 24.23 -23.67 -0.11
C THR A 417 25.70 -23.51 -0.53
N GLU A 418 26.01 -22.57 -1.42
CA GLU A 418 27.40 -22.27 -1.78
C GLU A 418 28.23 -21.92 -0.54
N GLY A 419 29.39 -22.55 -0.39
CA GLY A 419 30.31 -22.34 0.75
C GLY A 419 30.11 -23.27 1.96
N THR A 420 29.10 -24.15 1.95
CA THR A 420 28.91 -25.15 3.01
C THR A 420 29.79 -26.39 2.82
N THR A 421 30.40 -26.87 3.91
CA THR A 421 31.15 -28.14 3.93
C THR A 421 30.62 -29.04 5.06
N ASN A 422 30.98 -30.33 5.06
CA ASN A 422 30.59 -31.23 6.16
C ASN A 422 31.08 -30.76 7.54
N GLU A 423 32.18 -30.01 7.58
CA GLU A 423 32.75 -29.42 8.80
C GLU A 423 32.08 -28.08 9.17
N HIS A 424 31.53 -27.37 8.17
CA HIS A 424 30.86 -26.07 8.32
C HIS A 424 29.53 -26.03 7.56
N PRO A 425 28.54 -26.84 7.97
CA PRO A 425 27.30 -27.02 7.22
C PRO A 425 26.33 -25.84 7.33
N CYS A 426 26.61 -24.86 8.19
CA CYS A 426 25.72 -23.75 8.51
C CYS A 426 26.36 -22.36 8.22
N TYR A 427 27.42 -22.33 7.41
CA TYR A 427 28.26 -21.14 7.16
C TYR A 427 28.32 -20.78 5.65
N GLY A 428 27.21 -20.94 4.92
CA GLY A 428 27.12 -20.57 3.50
C GLY A 428 27.16 -19.07 3.24
N SER A 429 27.49 -18.67 2.00
CA SER A 429 27.50 -17.26 1.55
C SER A 429 26.12 -16.70 1.19
N GLU A 430 25.12 -17.58 1.04
CA GLU A 430 23.72 -17.22 0.80
C GLU A 430 22.92 -17.32 2.10
N ALA A 431 21.92 -16.46 2.26
CA ALA A 431 21.26 -16.20 3.54
C ALA A 431 20.62 -17.45 4.20
N VAL A 432 20.81 -17.53 5.52
CA VAL A 432 20.05 -18.29 6.53
C VAL A 432 20.17 -19.82 6.51
N ASP A 433 21.35 -20.30 6.88
CA ASP A 433 21.42 -21.52 7.70
C ASP A 433 21.27 -21.14 9.18
N PHE A 434 20.96 -22.11 10.05
CA PHE A 434 20.93 -21.95 11.52
C PHE A 434 22.26 -21.39 12.06
N ASP A 435 22.55 -20.11 11.84
CA ASP A 435 23.53 -19.39 12.62
C ASP A 435 22.88 -19.22 13.99
N GLY A 436 23.61 -19.59 15.05
CA GLY A 436 23.16 -19.60 16.44
C GLY A 436 22.88 -18.20 17.01
N LYS A 437 22.22 -17.33 16.24
CA LYS A 437 21.90 -15.94 16.58
C LYS A 437 20.45 -15.74 17.02
N SER A 438 19.50 -16.61 16.71
CA SER A 438 18.14 -16.46 17.24
C SER A 438 18.02 -17.10 18.62
N THR A 439 18.42 -16.30 19.61
CA THR A 439 18.09 -16.45 21.02
C THR A 439 18.63 -17.72 21.69
N TYR A 440 19.43 -17.49 22.71
CA TYR A 440 19.55 -18.40 23.83
C TYR A 440 18.15 -18.61 24.44
N ILE A 441 17.34 -19.48 23.87
CA ILE A 441 16.14 -19.97 24.54
C ILE A 441 16.69 -21.02 25.47
N SER A 442 16.74 -20.69 26.76
CA SER A 442 17.17 -21.63 27.77
C SER A 442 16.52 -22.98 27.47
N PRO A 443 17.22 -24.11 27.60
CA PRO A 443 16.53 -25.36 27.86
C PRO A 443 15.78 -25.10 29.17
N ARG A 444 14.53 -24.64 29.08
CA ARG A 444 13.67 -24.56 30.24
C ARG A 444 13.55 -26.03 30.62
N GLN A 445 14.30 -26.41 31.65
CA GLN A 445 14.15 -27.64 32.38
C GLN A 445 12.74 -27.59 32.98
N GLN A 446 11.71 -27.73 32.14
CA GLN A 446 10.38 -27.97 32.61
C GLN A 446 10.35 -29.44 32.99
N ASN A 447 10.13 -29.69 34.28
CA ASN A 447 9.73 -31.01 34.75
C ASN A 447 8.52 -31.43 33.93
N TYR A 448 8.61 -32.55 33.22
CA TYR A 448 7.49 -33.05 32.43
C TYR A 448 6.72 -34.07 33.26
N LEU A 449 5.40 -34.07 33.05
CA LEU A 449 4.49 -34.98 33.74
C LEU A 449 4.45 -36.30 32.97
N LEU A 450 4.86 -37.39 33.62
CA LEU A 450 4.47 -38.72 33.17
C LEU A 450 2.96 -38.88 33.41
N ALA A 451 2.30 -39.75 32.64
CA ALA A 451 0.86 -39.98 32.66
C ALA A 451 0.23 -40.36 34.04
N ASN A 452 1.05 -40.51 35.10
CA ASN A 452 0.61 -40.74 36.48
C ASN A 452 0.75 -39.50 37.40
N GLY A 453 1.10 -38.33 36.87
CA GLY A 453 1.38 -37.13 37.67
C GLY A 453 2.75 -37.15 38.39
N THR A 454 3.57 -38.17 38.15
CA THR A 454 4.97 -38.26 38.62
C THR A 454 5.89 -37.51 37.66
N GLU A 455 6.66 -36.54 38.17
CA GLU A 455 7.69 -35.84 37.41
C GLU A 455 8.82 -36.80 37.03
N SER A 456 9.27 -36.76 35.77
CA SER A 456 10.49 -37.43 35.36
C SER A 456 11.59 -36.43 34.99
N LYS A 457 12.85 -36.82 35.23
CA LYS A 457 14.05 -35.97 35.10
C LYS A 457 14.73 -36.02 33.73
N LYS A 458 14.09 -36.54 32.67
CA LYS A 458 14.68 -36.44 31.30
C LYS A 458 14.60 -34.99 30.80
N LYS A 459 15.57 -34.57 29.99
CA LYS A 459 15.61 -33.22 29.41
C LYS A 459 14.92 -33.24 28.05
N VAL A 460 14.04 -32.28 27.82
CA VAL A 460 13.41 -31.98 26.53
C VAL A 460 13.87 -30.58 26.11
N SER A 461 14.20 -30.43 24.83
CA SER A 461 14.54 -29.12 24.25
C SER A 461 13.39 -28.68 23.36
N ILE A 462 12.84 -27.50 23.63
CA ILE A 462 11.79 -26.88 22.82
C ILE A 462 12.38 -25.62 22.20
N TYR A 463 12.25 -25.51 20.89
CA TYR A 463 12.70 -24.36 20.12
C TYR A 463 11.49 -23.52 19.73
N GLU A 464 11.64 -22.20 19.81
CA GLU A 464 10.62 -21.28 19.29
C GLU A 464 10.52 -21.37 17.78
N PHE A 465 9.38 -20.94 17.26
CA PHE A 465 9.15 -20.84 15.83
C PHE A 465 10.05 -19.77 15.23
N ILE A 466 10.90 -20.17 14.29
CA ILE A 466 11.73 -19.26 13.50
C ILE A 466 11.25 -19.25 12.06
N THR A 467 11.54 -18.18 11.35
CA THR A 467 11.23 -18.07 9.93
C THR A 467 12.43 -18.51 9.11
N VAL A 468 12.23 -19.44 8.18
CA VAL A 468 13.28 -20.10 7.39
C VAL A 468 12.89 -20.23 5.91
N GLN A 469 13.89 -20.30 5.04
CA GLN A 469 13.66 -20.39 3.59
C GLN A 469 13.27 -21.81 3.14
N PRO A 470 12.47 -21.95 2.06
CA PRO A 470 12.20 -23.24 1.44
C PRO A 470 13.50 -23.92 0.97
N GLY A 471 13.63 -25.22 1.20
CA GLY A 471 14.84 -25.94 0.86
C GLY A 471 14.90 -27.34 1.49
N SER A 472 16.03 -28.00 1.26
CA SER A 472 16.37 -29.26 1.94
C SER A 472 17.18 -28.96 3.19
N TRP A 473 16.82 -29.55 4.32
CA TRP A 473 17.35 -29.26 5.64
C TRP A 473 17.89 -30.53 6.30
N LYS A 474 18.94 -30.38 7.11
CA LYS A 474 19.59 -31.46 7.85
C LYS A 474 19.94 -31.00 9.27
N LEU A 475 19.81 -31.91 10.24
CA LEU A 475 20.06 -31.60 11.64
C LEU A 475 21.48 -31.98 12.08
N TYR A 476 22.09 -31.12 12.90
CA TYR A 476 23.46 -31.23 13.38
C TYR A 476 23.56 -30.98 14.89
N LYS A 477 24.51 -31.66 15.55
CA LYS A 477 24.97 -31.37 16.92
C LYS A 477 26.10 -30.34 16.87
N MET A 478 25.99 -29.25 17.62
CA MET A 478 27.08 -28.29 17.81
C MET A 478 27.80 -28.49 19.15
N PHE A 479 29.11 -28.35 19.14
CA PHE A 479 29.98 -28.39 20.31
C PHE A 479 30.78 -27.09 20.44
N ASN A 480 31.22 -26.76 21.66
CA ASN A 480 32.02 -25.56 21.99
C ASN A 480 31.34 -24.20 21.75
N VAL A 481 30.00 -24.15 21.78
CA VAL A 481 29.26 -22.88 21.65
C VAL A 481 29.15 -22.17 23.02
N PRO A 482 29.46 -20.85 23.14
CA PRO A 482 29.34 -20.14 24.41
C PRO A 482 27.89 -19.98 24.87
N LYS A 483 27.66 -20.11 26.18
CA LYS A 483 26.32 -20.09 26.81
C LYS A 483 25.61 -18.72 26.83
N LYS A 484 26.21 -17.65 26.32
CA LYS A 484 25.59 -16.33 26.21
C LYS A 484 26.07 -15.67 24.93
N ILE A 485 25.29 -15.80 23.86
CA ILE A 485 25.60 -15.21 22.55
C ILE A 485 24.92 -13.85 22.49
N GLY A 486 25.62 -12.83 22.99
CA GLY A 486 25.30 -11.44 22.71
C GLY A 486 26.20 -10.95 21.57
N GLN A 487 25.66 -10.98 20.33
CA GLN A 487 26.03 -10.09 19.22
C GLN A 487 27.22 -10.40 18.29
N LEU A 488 27.93 -11.54 18.33
CA LEU A 488 28.95 -11.86 17.31
C LEU A 488 28.88 -13.32 16.83
N THR A 489 28.94 -13.52 15.50
CA THR A 489 29.14 -14.84 14.88
C THR A 489 30.53 -15.33 15.24
N MET A 490 30.67 -16.55 15.77
CA MET A 490 31.98 -17.13 16.09
C MET A 490 32.78 -17.44 14.80
N SER A 491 34.10 -17.47 14.92
CA SER A 491 35.02 -17.92 13.86
C SER A 491 34.73 -19.37 13.44
N LYS A 492 34.92 -19.66 12.15
CA LYS A 492 34.78 -20.99 11.51
C LYS A 492 35.55 -22.09 12.25
N GLU A 493 36.62 -21.77 12.97
CA GLU A 493 37.58 -22.74 13.52
C GLU A 493 37.26 -23.25 14.94
N GLU A 494 36.33 -22.63 15.67
CA GLU A 494 36.07 -22.96 17.10
C GLU A 494 34.85 -23.87 17.32
N VAL A 495 33.93 -23.95 16.36
CA VAL A 495 32.68 -24.72 16.47
C VAL A 495 32.83 -26.08 15.78
N LYS A 496 32.78 -27.16 16.55
CA LYS A 496 32.72 -28.52 16.00
C LYS A 496 31.28 -28.94 15.77
N VAL A 497 31.00 -29.55 14.63
CA VAL A 497 29.66 -29.97 14.21
C VAL A 497 29.64 -31.46 13.87
N GLU A 498 28.66 -32.20 14.39
CA GLU A 498 28.42 -33.61 14.03
C GLU A 498 27.04 -33.79 13.41
N VAL A 499 26.96 -34.59 12.34
CA VAL A 499 25.71 -34.90 11.65
C VAL A 499 24.83 -35.81 12.50
N ILE A 500 23.54 -35.50 12.59
CA ILE A 500 22.54 -36.46 13.07
C ILE A 500 22.01 -37.26 11.89
N GLU A 501 22.47 -38.51 11.74
CA GLU A 501 21.95 -39.43 10.74
C GLU A 501 20.46 -39.74 10.97
N GLY A 502 19.68 -39.78 9.89
CA GLY A 502 18.24 -40.07 9.90
C GLY A 502 17.30 -38.86 10.01
N VAL A 503 17.83 -37.63 10.05
CA VAL A 503 17.04 -36.38 10.13
C VAL A 503 17.35 -35.47 8.92
N GLU A 504 16.69 -35.74 7.79
CA GLU A 504 16.75 -34.95 6.55
C GLU A 504 15.35 -34.78 5.98
N PHE A 505 15.02 -33.59 5.51
CA PHE A 505 13.70 -33.27 4.95
C PHE A 505 13.75 -32.10 3.98
N THR A 506 12.75 -32.02 3.10
CA THR A 506 12.63 -30.93 2.12
C THR A 506 11.26 -30.28 2.26
N ILE A 507 11.24 -28.95 2.41
CA ILE A 507 10.02 -28.15 2.44
C ILE A 507 10.14 -27.10 1.33
N GLU A 508 9.24 -27.19 0.35
CA GLU A 508 9.13 -26.20 -0.73
C GLU A 508 7.93 -25.26 -0.57
N GLY A 509 7.06 -25.54 0.41
CA GLY A 509 5.90 -24.74 0.75
C GLY A 509 6.28 -23.37 1.29
N GLN A 510 5.49 -22.34 0.94
CA GLN A 510 5.70 -20.95 1.37
C GLN A 510 4.58 -20.54 2.31
N GLY A 511 4.88 -19.77 3.36
CA GLY A 511 3.88 -19.24 4.29
C GLY A 511 3.29 -20.25 5.28
N GLY A 512 3.63 -21.54 5.15
CA GLY A 512 3.19 -22.57 6.10
C GLY A 512 3.90 -22.48 7.44
N VAL A 513 3.27 -23.06 8.46
CA VAL A 513 3.86 -23.20 9.80
C VAL A 513 4.02 -24.68 10.11
N TYR A 514 5.25 -25.09 10.33
CA TYR A 514 5.67 -26.47 10.48
C TYR A 514 6.25 -26.71 11.87
N MET A 515 6.04 -27.90 12.40
CA MET A 515 6.66 -28.39 13.62
C MET A 515 7.39 -29.69 13.32
N LEU A 516 8.70 -29.69 13.59
CA LEU A 516 9.54 -30.88 13.56
C LEU A 516 9.61 -31.47 14.97
N ALA A 517 9.12 -32.69 15.14
CA ALA A 517 9.34 -33.47 16.35
C ALA A 517 10.37 -34.56 16.07
N VAL A 518 11.50 -34.54 16.80
CA VAL A 518 12.51 -35.59 16.71
C VAL A 518 12.47 -36.41 17.98
N THR A 519 12.31 -37.72 17.84
CA THR A 519 12.19 -38.65 18.97
C THR A 519 13.30 -39.69 18.95
N GLY A 520 13.89 -39.96 20.12
CA GLY A 520 14.80 -41.08 20.34
C GLY A 520 14.11 -42.19 21.12
N GLN A 521 14.03 -43.39 20.54
CA GLN A 521 13.53 -44.58 21.22
C GLN A 521 14.69 -45.52 21.59
N GLU A 522 14.84 -45.81 22.89
CA GLU A 522 15.78 -46.80 23.41
C GLU A 522 15.19 -48.19 23.19
N ASN A 523 15.72 -48.94 22.21
CA ASN A 523 15.32 -50.32 21.99
C ASN A 523 15.82 -51.22 23.13
N LYS A 524 15.29 -52.44 23.26
CA LYS A 524 15.71 -53.46 24.27
C LYS A 524 17.22 -53.78 24.25
N VAL A 525 17.94 -53.35 23.21
CA VAL A 525 19.39 -53.56 22.97
C VAL A 525 20.20 -52.27 23.27
N ASN A 526 19.63 -51.28 23.96
CA ASN A 526 20.27 -49.97 24.22
C ASN A 526 20.68 -49.21 22.95
N VAL A 527 20.03 -49.48 21.81
CA VAL A 527 20.21 -48.75 20.56
C VAL A 527 19.16 -47.66 20.48
N PHE A 528 19.58 -46.40 20.35
CA PHE A 528 18.68 -45.27 20.12
C PHE A 528 18.32 -45.19 18.64
N THR A 529 17.09 -45.58 18.28
CA THR A 529 16.56 -45.30 16.94
C THR A 529 15.97 -43.89 16.94
N LYS A 530 16.46 -43.04 16.04
CA LYS A 530 15.94 -41.67 15.85
C LYS A 530 14.81 -41.69 14.84
N LYS A 531 13.70 -41.02 15.15
CA LYS A 531 12.54 -40.88 14.28
C LYS A 531 12.12 -39.42 14.18
N THR A 532 11.76 -39.00 12.97
CA THR A 532 11.31 -37.65 12.66
C THR A 532 9.84 -37.63 12.32
N HIS A 533 9.11 -36.69 12.90
CA HIS A 533 7.71 -36.45 12.61
C HIS A 533 7.53 -34.99 12.22
N PHE A 534 6.88 -34.76 11.09
CA PHE A 534 6.57 -33.43 10.57
C PHE A 534 5.09 -33.16 10.71
N PHE A 535 4.77 -32.05 11.37
CA PHE A 535 3.41 -31.61 11.57
C PHE A 535 3.21 -30.22 11.00
N GLN A 536 2.30 -30.09 10.04
CA GLN A 536 1.90 -28.79 9.51
C GLN A 536 0.80 -28.22 10.40
N SER A 537 1.09 -27.14 11.12
CA SER A 537 0.11 -26.45 11.98
C SER A 537 -0.74 -25.46 11.19
N VAL A 538 -0.14 -24.80 10.19
CA VAL A 538 -0.81 -23.85 9.29
C VAL A 538 -0.46 -24.22 7.85
N GLN A 539 -1.47 -24.24 6.99
CA GLN A 539 -1.31 -24.57 5.57
C GLN A 539 -0.47 -23.54 4.82
N ASP A 540 0.27 -24.02 3.82
CA ASP A 540 1.00 -23.17 2.88
C ASP A 540 0.08 -22.22 2.09
N ASN A 541 0.68 -21.16 1.56
CA ASN A 541 0.02 -20.27 0.63
C ASN A 541 -0.21 -21.02 -0.69
N ILE A 542 -1.48 -21.13 -1.10
CA ILE A 542 -1.89 -21.83 -2.32
C ILE A 542 -2.12 -20.84 -3.47
N ILE A 543 -2.68 -19.67 -3.15
CA ILE A 543 -3.06 -18.67 -4.13
C ILE A 543 -1.79 -18.02 -4.70
N PRO A 544 -1.52 -18.13 -6.01
CA PRO A 544 -0.31 -17.58 -6.59
C PRO A 544 -0.39 -16.06 -6.77
N ILE A 545 0.75 -15.40 -6.56
CA ILE A 545 0.87 -13.93 -6.50
C ILE A 545 0.42 -13.21 -7.78
N TYR A 546 0.48 -13.87 -8.95
CA TYR A 546 0.04 -13.28 -10.21
C TYR A 546 -1.46 -12.92 -10.26
N TRP A 547 -2.28 -13.48 -9.36
CA TRP A 547 -3.69 -13.07 -9.22
C TRP A 547 -3.87 -11.62 -8.75
N GLN A 548 -2.81 -10.94 -8.30
CA GLN A 548 -2.86 -9.49 -8.07
C GLN A 548 -2.71 -8.66 -9.35
N VAL A 549 -2.31 -9.24 -10.48
CA VAL A 549 -2.13 -8.48 -11.74
C VAL A 549 -3.42 -7.78 -12.18
N PRO A 550 -4.62 -8.40 -12.15
CA PRO A 550 -5.86 -7.73 -12.56
C PRO A 550 -6.22 -6.49 -11.73
N GLN A 551 -6.08 -6.54 -10.40
CA GLN A 551 -6.37 -5.38 -9.54
C GLN A 551 -5.36 -4.25 -9.78
N ILE A 552 -4.08 -4.57 -10.00
CA ILE A 552 -3.04 -3.58 -10.32
C ILE A 552 -3.33 -2.96 -11.68
N ALA A 553 -3.62 -3.76 -12.71
CA ALA A 553 -3.92 -3.24 -14.05
C ALA A 553 -5.13 -2.28 -14.06
N ILE A 554 -6.21 -2.64 -13.36
CA ILE A 554 -7.39 -1.77 -13.29
C ILE A 554 -7.07 -0.49 -12.49
N MET A 555 -6.28 -0.58 -11.43
CA MET A 555 -5.82 0.59 -10.68
C MET A 555 -4.90 1.49 -11.51
N THR A 556 -4.01 0.94 -12.33
CA THR A 556 -3.17 1.72 -13.25
C THR A 556 -4.01 2.44 -14.31
N ALA A 557 -5.03 1.76 -14.86
CA ALA A 557 -6.00 2.38 -15.75
C ALA A 557 -6.77 3.53 -15.06
N ALA A 558 -7.16 3.32 -13.80
CA ALA A 558 -7.78 4.34 -12.96
C ALA A 558 -6.84 5.54 -12.73
N GLU A 559 -5.56 5.30 -12.47
CA GLU A 559 -4.53 6.34 -12.31
C GLU A 559 -4.41 7.22 -13.56
N ILE A 560 -4.35 6.61 -14.75
CA ILE A 560 -4.27 7.38 -16.00
C ILE A 560 -5.51 8.26 -16.18
N LEU A 561 -6.70 7.71 -15.92
CA LEU A 561 -7.96 8.42 -16.07
C LEU A 561 -8.24 9.47 -14.99
N PHE A 562 -7.63 9.36 -13.81
CA PHE A 562 -7.87 10.26 -12.68
C PHE A 562 -6.71 11.24 -12.44
N SER A 563 -5.48 10.74 -12.35
CA SER A 563 -4.30 11.51 -11.96
C SER A 563 -3.80 12.36 -13.13
N ILE A 564 -3.52 11.74 -14.30
CA ILE A 564 -2.98 12.47 -15.46
C ILE A 564 -3.97 13.53 -15.95
N THR A 565 -5.24 13.16 -16.09
CA THR A 565 -6.34 14.07 -16.45
C THR A 565 -6.59 15.12 -15.37
N GLY A 566 -6.42 14.77 -14.10
CA GLY A 566 -6.53 15.70 -12.97
C GLY A 566 -5.44 16.76 -12.98
N TYR A 567 -4.21 16.40 -13.31
CA TYR A 567 -3.11 17.35 -13.53
C TYR A 567 -3.38 18.25 -14.75
N GLU A 568 -3.88 17.68 -15.85
CA GLU A 568 -4.28 18.44 -17.05
C GLU A 568 -5.42 19.43 -16.75
N PHE A 569 -6.43 18.99 -15.99
CA PHE A 569 -7.53 19.82 -15.53
C PHE A 569 -7.05 20.94 -14.60
N ALA A 570 -6.24 20.60 -13.59
CA ALA A 570 -5.61 21.56 -12.70
C ALA A 570 -4.82 22.62 -13.46
N TYR A 571 -4.08 22.22 -14.51
CA TYR A 571 -3.27 23.14 -15.30
C TYR A 571 -4.10 24.03 -16.24
N SER A 572 -5.10 23.47 -16.92
CA SER A 572 -5.96 24.19 -17.89
C SER A 572 -6.93 25.17 -17.22
N GLN A 573 -7.34 24.88 -15.99
CA GLN A 573 -8.27 25.70 -15.21
C GLN A 573 -7.58 26.70 -14.28
N ALA A 574 -6.25 26.67 -14.20
CA ALA A 574 -5.48 27.61 -13.38
C ALA A 574 -5.09 28.85 -14.19
N ALA A 575 -5.35 30.03 -13.63
CA ALA A 575 -4.81 31.27 -14.15
C ALA A 575 -3.27 31.20 -14.25
N PRO A 576 -2.62 31.84 -15.24
CA PRO A 576 -1.17 31.78 -15.43
C PRO A 576 -0.37 32.14 -14.18
N SER A 577 -0.87 33.10 -13.40
CA SER A 577 -0.27 33.56 -12.15
C SER A 577 -0.45 32.59 -10.97
N MET A 578 -1.33 31.58 -11.06
CA MET A 578 -1.69 30.71 -9.94
C MET A 578 -1.35 29.23 -10.15
N LYS A 579 -0.77 28.86 -11.29
CA LYS A 579 -0.41 27.46 -11.62
C LYS A 579 0.39 26.76 -10.52
N SER A 580 1.39 27.42 -9.93
CA SER A 580 2.19 26.84 -8.85
C SER A 580 1.40 26.63 -7.55
N ILE A 581 0.46 27.53 -7.24
CA ILE A 581 -0.42 27.40 -6.07
C ILE A 581 -1.37 26.22 -6.26
N VAL A 582 -1.96 26.10 -7.45
CA VAL A 582 -2.86 25.01 -7.80
C VAL A 582 -2.15 23.66 -7.70
N GLN A 583 -0.93 23.55 -8.21
CA GLN A 583 -0.13 22.32 -8.09
C GLN A 583 0.25 22.00 -6.63
N ALA A 584 0.58 23.00 -5.82
CA ALA A 584 0.82 22.79 -4.39
C ALA A 584 -0.44 22.29 -3.65
N LEU A 585 -1.60 22.85 -3.98
CA LEU A 585 -2.90 22.41 -3.45
C LEU A 585 -3.27 21.01 -3.94
N TRP A 586 -2.91 20.64 -5.17
CA TRP A 586 -3.07 19.28 -5.67
C TRP A 586 -2.22 18.30 -4.84
N LEU A 587 -0.94 18.59 -4.60
CA LEU A 587 -0.10 17.73 -3.74
C LEU A 587 -0.61 17.66 -2.29
N LEU A 588 -1.27 18.71 -1.79
CA LEU A 588 -1.93 18.66 -0.49
C LEU A 588 -3.05 17.62 -0.45
N THR A 589 -3.75 17.38 -1.56
CA THR A 589 -4.77 16.32 -1.63
C THR A 589 -4.18 14.92 -1.46
N VAL A 590 -2.95 14.68 -1.92
CA VAL A 590 -2.22 13.42 -1.70
C VAL A 590 -1.98 13.22 -0.20
N SER A 591 -1.45 14.25 0.47
CA SER A 591 -1.21 14.20 1.92
C SER A 591 -2.51 14.02 2.72
N ALA A 592 -3.63 14.58 2.26
CA ALA A 592 -4.93 14.35 2.87
C ALA A 592 -5.40 12.90 2.68
N GLY A 593 -5.11 12.29 1.52
CA GLY A 593 -5.35 10.87 1.25
C GLY A 593 -4.58 9.98 2.21
N ASP A 594 -3.28 10.22 2.39
CA ASP A 594 -2.44 9.51 3.36
C ASP A 594 -3.00 9.60 4.79
N ALA A 595 -3.53 10.77 5.18
CA ALA A 595 -4.14 10.95 6.49
C ALA A 595 -5.41 10.09 6.66
N ILE A 596 -6.22 9.91 5.61
CA ILE A 596 -7.40 9.02 5.63
C ILE A 596 -6.96 7.58 5.90
N ILE A 597 -5.86 7.12 5.31
CA ILE A 597 -5.32 5.77 5.53
C ILE A 597 -5.00 5.57 7.02
N VAL A 598 -4.33 6.53 7.64
CA VAL A 598 -3.98 6.47 9.08
C VAL A 598 -5.23 6.41 9.94
N VAL A 599 -6.25 7.22 9.66
CA VAL A 599 -7.51 7.21 10.41
C VAL A 599 -8.21 5.85 10.32
N ILE A 600 -8.26 5.24 9.13
CA ILE A 600 -8.87 3.92 8.94
C ILE A 600 -8.04 2.83 9.64
N ALA A 601 -6.71 2.92 9.60
CA ALA A 601 -5.84 1.99 10.29
C ALA A 601 -6.06 2.00 11.83
N LEU A 602 -6.40 3.15 12.41
CA LEU A 602 -6.73 3.25 13.84
C LEU A 602 -8.00 2.51 14.24
N MET A 603 -8.90 2.21 13.29
CA MET A 603 -10.13 1.45 13.55
C MET A 603 -9.89 -0.05 13.80
N LYS A 604 -8.66 -0.56 13.56
CA LYS A 604 -8.25 -1.96 13.82
C LYS A 604 -9.25 -3.00 13.26
N ILE A 605 -9.66 -2.83 12.01
CA ILE A 605 -10.58 -3.77 11.35
C ILE A 605 -9.88 -5.14 11.23
N PRO A 606 -10.42 -6.22 11.83
CA PRO A 606 -9.72 -7.51 11.91
C PRO A 606 -9.65 -8.23 10.57
N ASN A 607 -10.61 -8.00 9.67
CA ASN A 607 -10.67 -8.64 8.35
C ASN A 607 -10.28 -7.63 7.26
N MET A 608 -9.14 -7.88 6.63
CA MET A 608 -8.62 -7.04 5.55
C MET A 608 -9.58 -6.97 4.34
N ALA A 609 -10.33 -8.04 4.03
CA ALA A 609 -11.30 -8.01 2.94
C ALA A 609 -12.43 -7.00 3.21
N VAL A 610 -12.89 -6.89 4.46
CA VAL A 610 -13.92 -5.92 4.87
C VAL A 610 -13.38 -4.49 4.73
N ALA A 611 -12.12 -4.26 5.12
CA ALA A 611 -11.48 -2.97 4.94
C ALA A 611 -11.40 -2.57 3.45
N LEU A 612 -11.04 -3.51 2.56
CA LEU A 612 -10.98 -3.26 1.11
C LEU A 612 -12.36 -2.95 0.51
N VAL A 613 -13.42 -3.65 0.93
CA VAL A 613 -14.81 -3.33 0.51
C VAL A 613 -15.23 -1.96 1.03
N MET A 614 -14.85 -1.59 2.26
CA MET A 614 -15.13 -0.27 2.82
C MET A 614 -14.48 0.84 1.98
N TYR A 615 -13.22 0.69 1.58
CA TYR A 615 -12.54 1.61 0.66
C TYR A 615 -13.28 1.75 -0.67
N ALA A 616 -13.72 0.64 -1.28
CA ALA A 616 -14.51 0.69 -2.51
C ALA A 616 -15.84 1.43 -2.33
N GLY A 617 -16.56 1.17 -1.23
CA GLY A 617 -17.83 1.83 -0.92
C GLY A 617 -17.68 3.34 -0.68
N MET A 618 -16.66 3.75 0.07
CA MET A 618 -16.33 5.16 0.28
C MET A 618 -15.95 5.85 -1.03
N MET A 619 -15.16 5.19 -1.88
CA MET A 619 -14.79 5.74 -3.18
C MET A 619 -16.01 5.97 -4.07
N LEU A 620 -16.93 5.00 -4.16
CA LEU A 620 -18.17 5.17 -4.94
C LEU A 620 -19.04 6.31 -4.40
N ALA A 621 -19.17 6.44 -3.08
CA ALA A 621 -19.92 7.54 -2.47
C ALA A 621 -19.29 8.91 -2.79
N VAL A 622 -17.97 9.01 -2.66
CA VAL A 622 -17.22 10.24 -2.97
C VAL A 622 -17.28 10.56 -4.47
N MET A 623 -17.24 9.56 -5.35
CA MET A 623 -17.40 9.75 -6.80
C MET A 623 -18.82 10.16 -7.19
N ALA A 624 -19.85 9.70 -6.47
CA ALA A 624 -21.22 10.19 -6.68
C ALA A 624 -21.34 11.67 -6.31
N VAL A 625 -20.75 12.09 -5.19
CA VAL A 625 -20.67 13.51 -4.81
C VAL A 625 -19.87 14.30 -5.85
N PHE A 626 -18.75 13.76 -6.32
CA PHE A 626 -17.93 14.43 -7.33
C PHE A 626 -18.68 14.62 -8.65
N ALA A 627 -19.45 13.62 -9.08
CA ALA A 627 -20.31 13.72 -10.25
C ALA A 627 -21.40 14.81 -10.08
N LEU A 628 -22.04 14.88 -8.92
CA LEU A 628 -23.02 15.93 -8.62
C LEU A 628 -22.37 17.33 -8.62
N LEU A 629 -21.19 17.48 -8.01
CA LEU A 629 -20.44 18.74 -8.04
C LEU A 629 -20.07 19.13 -9.47
N ALA A 630 -19.58 18.18 -10.27
CA ALA A 630 -19.22 18.42 -11.67
C ALA A 630 -20.42 18.86 -12.52
N ILE A 631 -21.62 18.34 -12.27
CA ILE A 631 -22.85 18.67 -13.03
C ILE A 631 -23.44 20.01 -12.60
N PHE A 632 -23.54 20.28 -11.29
CA PHE A 632 -24.32 21.39 -10.77
C PHE A 632 -23.49 22.62 -10.35
N TYR A 633 -22.19 22.46 -10.10
CA TYR A 633 -21.38 23.50 -9.46
C TYR A 633 -20.19 24.00 -10.29
N TYR A 634 -19.61 23.17 -11.18
CA TYR A 634 -18.46 23.62 -11.98
C TYR A 634 -18.88 24.33 -13.26
N ASP A 635 -18.22 25.44 -13.52
CA ASP A 635 -18.20 26.05 -14.85
C ASP A 635 -16.75 26.03 -15.35
N TYR A 636 -16.58 25.62 -16.60
CA TYR A 636 -15.26 25.45 -17.20
C TYR A 636 -14.71 26.80 -17.63
N ASN A 637 -13.54 27.18 -17.10
CA ASN A 637 -12.81 28.35 -17.54
C ASN A 637 -11.59 27.89 -18.34
N TYR A 638 -11.63 28.05 -19.66
CA TYR A 638 -10.49 27.75 -20.53
C TYR A 638 -9.58 28.98 -20.61
N TYR A 639 -8.38 28.86 -20.06
CA TYR A 639 -7.33 29.88 -20.17
C TYR A 639 -6.37 29.61 -21.35
N THR A 640 -6.59 28.52 -22.08
CA THR A 640 -5.76 28.03 -23.19
C THR A 640 -6.49 28.21 -24.52
N GLY A 641 -6.72 29.46 -24.89
CA GLY A 641 -6.88 29.92 -26.26
C GLY A 641 -5.88 31.05 -26.43
N ASP A 642 -5.33 31.24 -27.63
CA ASP A 642 -4.41 32.35 -27.93
C ASP A 642 -4.85 33.66 -27.26
N GLU A 643 -3.89 34.52 -26.90
CA GLU A 643 -4.11 35.79 -26.20
C GLU A 643 -5.18 36.70 -26.86
N THR A 644 -5.65 36.37 -28.06
CA THR A 644 -6.77 36.93 -28.81
C THR A 644 -8.19 36.52 -28.35
N GLU A 645 -8.45 35.32 -27.82
CA GLU A 645 -9.82 34.88 -27.44
C GLU A 645 -10.28 35.39 -26.06
N SER A 646 -9.32 35.84 -25.23
CA SER A 646 -9.63 36.54 -23.98
C SER A 646 -10.32 37.90 -24.20
N LEU A 647 -10.43 38.35 -25.45
CA LEU A 647 -11.09 39.59 -25.86
C LEU A 647 -12.58 39.39 -26.18
N GLU A 648 -12.99 38.27 -26.78
CA GLU A 648 -14.41 38.04 -27.12
C GLU A 648 -15.27 37.72 -25.88
N ASN A 649 -14.74 36.95 -24.92
CA ASN A 649 -15.42 36.72 -23.64
C ASN A 649 -15.49 37.97 -22.75
N PHE A 650 -14.64 38.97 -23.01
CA PHE A 650 -14.64 40.25 -22.28
C PHE A 650 -15.67 41.24 -22.86
N GLU A 651 -15.93 41.19 -24.17
CA GLU A 651 -17.00 41.99 -24.81
C GLU A 651 -18.40 41.52 -24.42
N LEU A 652 -18.60 40.21 -24.18
CA LEU A 652 -19.90 39.66 -23.76
C LEU A 652 -20.27 40.03 -22.30
N ASP A 653 -19.31 40.07 -21.38
CA ASP A 653 -19.55 40.45 -19.97
C ASP A 653 -19.58 41.99 -19.78
N ALA A 654 -18.95 42.77 -20.66
CA ALA A 654 -19.02 44.24 -20.61
C ALA A 654 -20.41 44.80 -20.96
N GLY A 655 -21.19 44.06 -21.77
CA GLY A 655 -22.54 44.43 -22.17
C GLY A 655 -23.53 44.51 -21.01
N ASP A 656 -23.40 43.65 -20.00
CA ASP A 656 -24.38 43.54 -18.91
C ASP A 656 -24.16 44.60 -17.81
N TYR A 657 -22.92 45.10 -17.65
CA TYR A 657 -22.60 46.17 -16.70
C TYR A 657 -22.73 47.59 -17.27
N ALA A 658 -22.80 47.75 -18.60
CA ALA A 658 -23.03 49.04 -19.25
C ALA A 658 -24.50 49.52 -19.09
N VAL A 659 -25.44 48.60 -18.86
CA VAL A 659 -26.88 48.90 -18.73
C VAL A 659 -27.20 49.65 -17.42
N ASP A 660 -26.46 49.40 -16.34
CA ASP A 660 -26.67 50.09 -15.05
C ASP A 660 -25.99 51.47 -14.98
N ALA A 661 -24.84 51.65 -15.65
CA ALA A 661 -24.20 52.97 -15.75
C ALA A 661 -24.97 53.94 -16.66
N SER A 662 -25.65 53.40 -17.69
CA SER A 662 -26.49 54.20 -18.60
C SER A 662 -27.79 54.67 -17.96
N LYS A 663 -28.41 53.87 -17.07
CA LYS A 663 -29.63 54.26 -16.32
C LYS A 663 -29.40 55.45 -15.37
N ASP A 664 -28.23 55.51 -14.72
CA ASP A 664 -27.85 56.63 -13.85
C ASP A 664 -27.51 57.91 -14.63
N ALA A 665 -27.04 57.78 -15.88
CA ALA A 665 -26.82 58.92 -16.78
C ALA A 665 -28.12 59.42 -17.46
N LEU A 666 -29.06 58.51 -17.75
CA LEU A 666 -30.34 58.82 -18.40
C LEU A 666 -31.31 59.54 -17.45
N ASN A 667 -31.35 59.16 -16.17
CA ASN A 667 -32.15 59.86 -15.15
C ASN A 667 -31.65 61.28 -14.84
N LYS A 668 -30.39 61.61 -15.19
CA LYS A 668 -29.83 62.96 -15.07
C LYS A 668 -30.08 63.85 -16.29
N ARG A 669 -30.49 63.30 -17.44
CA ARG A 669 -30.75 64.04 -18.69
C ARG A 669 -32.22 64.39 -18.95
N LEU A 670 -33.16 63.91 -18.13
CA LEU A 670 -34.61 64.17 -18.25
C LEU A 670 -35.05 65.56 -17.72
N SER A 671 -34.16 66.55 -17.66
CA SER A 671 -34.47 67.91 -17.20
C SER A 671 -33.99 69.01 -18.17
N SER A 672 -34.37 68.93 -19.44
CA SER A 672 -34.42 70.08 -20.38
C SER A 672 -34.99 69.68 -21.75
N PRO A 673 -35.62 70.59 -22.53
CA PRO A 673 -36.46 70.22 -23.67
C PRO A 673 -35.78 70.31 -25.05
N VAL A 674 -36.22 69.40 -25.94
CA VAL A 674 -36.46 69.53 -27.40
C VAL A 674 -35.29 69.83 -28.36
N SER A 675 -35.05 68.95 -29.36
CA SER A 675 -35.20 69.25 -30.81
C SER A 675 -34.92 68.05 -31.73
N ASP A 676 -35.62 68.06 -32.87
CA ASP A 676 -35.84 67.09 -33.95
C ASP A 676 -34.64 66.57 -34.80
N TYR A 677 -35.01 65.64 -35.71
CA TYR A 677 -34.30 64.99 -36.85
C TYR A 677 -33.70 63.60 -36.53
N GLY A 678 -34.00 62.48 -37.20
CA GLY A 678 -34.59 62.21 -38.52
C GLY A 678 -33.53 61.53 -39.41
N GLY A 679 -33.65 60.22 -39.72
CA GLY A 679 -32.78 59.59 -40.74
C GLY A 679 -32.60 58.07 -40.67
N THR A 680 -32.93 57.42 -41.79
CA THR A 680 -33.10 55.99 -42.12
C THR A 680 -31.85 55.24 -42.62
N SER A 681 -31.91 53.90 -42.51
CA SER A 681 -31.33 52.86 -43.42
C SER A 681 -29.79 52.72 -43.44
N SER A 682 -29.14 51.60 -43.75
CA SER A 682 -29.49 50.41 -44.54
C SER A 682 -28.48 49.27 -44.26
N SER A 683 -28.89 48.04 -44.54
CA SER A 683 -28.06 46.82 -44.55
C SER A 683 -27.04 46.77 -45.69
N SER A 684 -25.98 45.97 -45.51
CA SER A 684 -25.35 45.25 -46.62
C SER A 684 -24.71 43.94 -46.14
N ASN A 685 -24.96 42.91 -46.95
CA ASN A 685 -24.53 41.51 -46.85
C ASN A 685 -23.02 41.32 -47.00
N GLY A 686 -22.52 40.19 -46.49
CA GLY A 686 -21.61 39.36 -47.29
C GLY A 686 -20.60 38.51 -46.51
N GLY A 687 -20.73 37.19 -46.62
CA GLY A 687 -19.59 36.26 -46.64
C GLY A 687 -19.49 35.30 -45.46
N GLY A 688 -20.17 34.15 -45.57
CA GLY A 688 -19.98 33.02 -44.66
C GLY A 688 -18.68 32.26 -44.94
N ILE A 689 -18.04 31.82 -43.86
CA ILE A 689 -17.12 30.68 -43.82
C ILE A 689 -17.62 29.80 -42.67
N GLU A 690 -18.02 28.58 -42.99
CA GLU A 690 -18.49 27.57 -42.04
C GLU A 690 -17.38 27.18 -41.05
N ASN A 691 -17.65 27.36 -39.76
CA ASN A 691 -16.86 26.77 -38.67
C ASN A 691 -17.71 25.69 -37.99
N THR A 692 -17.58 24.46 -38.48
CA THR A 692 -18.15 23.24 -37.91
C THR A 692 -17.26 22.74 -36.78
N GLY A 693 -17.42 23.29 -35.58
CA GLY A 693 -16.65 22.85 -34.41
C GLY A 693 -17.28 23.11 -33.05
N TYR A 694 -18.09 24.17 -32.91
CA TYR A 694 -18.52 24.67 -31.60
C TYR A 694 -20.03 24.68 -31.34
N THR A 695 -20.85 24.35 -32.34
CA THR A 695 -22.32 24.37 -32.20
C THR A 695 -22.89 23.16 -31.44
N GLY A 696 -22.13 22.07 -31.29
CA GLY A 696 -22.60 20.84 -30.63
C GLY A 696 -22.66 20.90 -29.09
N GLU A 697 -21.97 21.84 -28.44
CA GLU A 697 -21.82 21.88 -26.97
C GLU A 697 -22.94 22.63 -26.23
N GLN A 698 -23.65 23.54 -26.91
CA GLN A 698 -24.87 24.14 -26.34
C GLN A 698 -26.09 23.20 -26.47
N GLU A 699 -26.19 22.44 -27.56
CA GLU A 699 -27.26 21.44 -27.75
C GLU A 699 -27.15 20.26 -26.77
N ASP A 700 -25.94 19.81 -26.42
CA ASP A 700 -25.70 18.73 -25.44
C ASP A 700 -26.11 19.13 -24.00
N ARG A 701 -26.14 20.43 -23.68
CA ARG A 701 -26.60 20.94 -22.37
C ARG A 701 -28.11 20.79 -22.19
N GLN A 702 -28.87 20.82 -23.29
CA GLN A 702 -30.32 20.64 -23.31
C GLN A 702 -30.69 19.15 -23.24
N SER A 703 -29.97 18.29 -23.97
CA SER A 703 -30.20 16.83 -23.98
C SER A 703 -30.06 16.16 -22.60
N TRP A 704 -29.13 16.60 -21.74
CA TRP A 704 -28.95 16.03 -20.39
C TRP A 704 -29.99 16.47 -19.36
N ARG A 705 -30.62 17.64 -19.54
CA ARG A 705 -31.76 18.08 -18.70
C ARG A 705 -33.06 17.40 -19.08
N GLU A 706 -33.12 16.78 -20.24
CA GLU A 706 -34.32 16.13 -20.77
C GLU A 706 -34.32 14.60 -20.53
N HIS A 707 -33.24 14.01 -20.01
CA HIS A 707 -33.12 12.57 -19.76
C HIS A 707 -33.04 12.18 -18.27
N PHE A 708 -32.99 13.15 -17.37
CA PHE A 708 -33.12 13.02 -15.91
C PHE A 708 -34.19 13.99 -15.43
#